data_AF-A0A970PJL2-F1
#
_entry.id   AF-A0A970PJL2-F1
#
_cell.length_a   1.000
_cell.length_b   1.000
_cell.length_c   1.000
_cell.angle_alpha   90.00
_cell.angle_beta   90.00
_cell.angle_gamma   90.00
#
_symmetry.space_group_name_H-M   'P 1'
#
loop_
_entity.id
_entity.type
_entity.pdbx_description
1 polymer ?
#
loop_
_entity_poly.entity_id
_entity_poly.type
_entity_poly.pdbx_seq_one_letter_code
_entity_poly.pdbx_strand_id
1 'polypeptide(L)'
;MKKLTIVLLISVICWALLAERVEENTAIQIAEGLMGSMTNRAVTTLSVSPYHGQYSIRADFYIINLSPGGFVLVAADDLSAPVLGYSTDGSFPVEDIPPHIDWYLGEYSRSMREIRSHPEWTVDPGWNKLLKKDFSDFVITRDVAPLCATTWDQGWPYNSQCPPAASGPGGHVWAGCVATAMAQVMKKWNYPITGNGSKSYHADGYGTQSVNFGETTYNWSLMPNSVTQENIHVATLLYHCGVAVNMMYGVDYSGAYSSDARHALVNYFRYNSEAYYYRANDYDATTWASMLRNDLDLGRPIIYRGQGSGGHSFVLDGYQGTNYFHFNWGWSGAYNGYFYLNDLNPNQYDFTVQQAAVLKLYPSQVIDNDLAAVSLTGDIGAIAGISTDYQISVSNMGQSSQDDYQVQLYRANDLLVGSVSGTPIQPGQTLVFTVPWTPTAEGAEVLYGKVVLSGDQNPGNDTTELLEVNVDALGSLSGIASVAGEPLADAYISVEGTDFSTVSTIDGTYSLPYIPMGSYTVSASKPGYYDDSHSVTIVGGENTTQDFTLADILLPPQEVQALEENLDVIIISWSAPSSRALIGYRVWRLVHGEENNEDTWVSLTPIPISVTEYLDIYWNTVDYNSYRWAVKAYYTGGEASPATFSNIITLIPLLTQDIALQSGWNLVSLNVSPADPTIDALVGSLAPYLIQIKDSEAAYIPGNPFSSLTSFSDGRGYNILMSSSATWSVEGRRIPSDTPIPLDTGWNLAAYLPQTPMAATTALTGIFPYLLQVKGMEGIYEPGNPYNTLHTMSPGRAYWISMETPVSFVYPASTREIAPAQHIPVLANHGSPLVKSDSQVILCGLDDSAQEGDILAAFVNAELRGLAPVIHHEDKLGTLLQVYSETASEPIDFKLFKPDTGEMVELTPGILSQPGTTLGSYAKRSFHQLKAQDTDAPMLVTSLISSWPNPFQASTTIRVDIAKDHTPAKLEIYNLRGQKIRTLLSGPQASGSHHLAWDGKDKHGNAVVSGIYFCRLSADGKQQTMKLMLLK
;
A
#
# COMPACT_ATOMS: atom_id res chain seq x y z
N MET A 1 -34.39 -52.46 23.79
CA MET A 1 -35.17 -51.46 24.55
C MET A 1 -34.24 -50.31 24.87
N LYS A 2 -34.38 -49.21 24.13
CA LYS A 2 -34.96 -47.93 24.59
C LYS A 2 -34.11 -47.28 25.69
N LYS A 3 -33.41 -46.19 25.34
CA LYS A 3 -33.73 -44.78 25.71
C LYS A 3 -32.71 -44.33 26.79
N LEU A 4 -32.27 -43.08 26.97
CA LEU A 4 -32.71 -41.72 26.61
C LEU A 4 -31.45 -40.81 26.91
N THR A 5 -30.91 -39.97 26.02
CA THR A 5 -31.22 -38.54 25.71
C THR A 5 -30.89 -37.48 26.80
N ILE A 6 -30.24 -36.37 26.37
CA ILE A 6 -30.31 -34.94 26.85
C ILE A 6 -29.47 -34.55 28.10
N VAL A 7 -28.82 -33.39 28.27
CA VAL A 7 -28.29 -32.24 27.46
C VAL A 7 -27.80 -31.14 28.45
N LEU A 8 -26.80 -30.33 28.03
CA LEU A 8 -26.39 -28.94 28.43
C LEU A 8 -25.89 -28.54 29.85
N LEU A 9 -24.72 -27.87 29.90
CA LEU A 9 -24.45 -26.45 30.31
C LEU A 9 -22.91 -26.22 30.30
N ILE A 10 -22.29 -25.55 29.31
CA ILE A 10 -21.96 -24.11 29.17
C ILE A 10 -21.41 -23.40 30.43
N SER A 11 -20.09 -23.12 30.41
CA SER A 11 -19.41 -21.89 30.87
C SER A 11 -17.98 -21.90 30.26
N VAL A 12 -17.65 -21.21 29.16
CA VAL A 12 -17.37 -19.76 28.99
C VAL A 12 -16.09 -19.29 29.71
N ILE A 13 -15.11 -18.90 28.88
CA ILE A 13 -14.01 -17.91 29.03
C ILE A 13 -12.62 -18.35 29.56
N CYS A 14 -11.62 -17.79 28.89
CA CYS A 14 -10.18 -17.71 29.16
C CYS A 14 -9.30 -18.89 28.70
N TRP A 15 -8.94 -18.89 27.42
CA TRP A 15 -7.53 -19.09 27.08
C TRP A 15 -6.96 -17.71 26.79
N ALA A 16 -6.44 -17.09 27.84
CA ALA A 16 -5.44 -16.05 27.72
C ALA A 16 -4.19 -16.69 27.10
N LEU A 17 -3.60 -15.95 26.16
CA LEU A 17 -2.28 -16.16 25.58
C LEU A 17 -1.28 -16.54 26.68
N LEU A 18 -0.68 -17.73 26.58
CA LEU A 18 0.61 -17.99 27.19
C LEU A 18 1.64 -17.77 26.09
N ALA A 19 2.58 -16.87 26.36
CA ALA A 19 3.61 -16.40 25.45
C ALA A 19 4.55 -17.54 25.01
N GLU A 20 4.83 -17.66 23.70
CA GLU A 20 5.60 -18.74 23.10
C GLU A 20 7.01 -18.29 22.68
N ARG A 21 7.99 -19.17 22.95
CA ARG A 21 9.38 -18.98 22.54
C ARG A 21 9.47 -18.78 21.02
N VAL A 22 10.26 -17.79 20.61
CA VAL A 22 10.50 -17.52 19.19
C VAL A 22 11.60 -18.46 18.67
N GLU A 23 11.23 -19.29 17.71
CA GLU A 23 12.17 -20.20 17.05
C GLU A 23 13.07 -19.46 16.06
N GLU A 24 14.28 -19.98 15.85
CA GLU A 24 15.29 -19.41 14.95
C GLU A 24 14.74 -19.15 13.53
N ASN A 25 13.91 -20.06 13.01
CA ASN A 25 13.27 -19.87 11.70
C ASN A 25 12.27 -18.72 11.68
N THR A 26 11.57 -18.51 12.79
CA THR A 26 10.66 -17.37 12.94
C THR A 26 11.45 -16.07 12.94
N ALA A 27 12.62 -16.07 13.60
CA ALA A 27 13.54 -14.95 13.60
C ALA A 27 14.15 -14.66 12.22
N ILE A 28 14.53 -15.70 11.47
CA ILE A 28 15.01 -15.61 10.08
C ILE A 28 13.93 -15.03 9.17
N GLN A 29 12.70 -15.53 9.26
CA GLN A 29 11.58 -15.04 8.45
C GLN A 29 11.25 -13.57 8.73
N ILE A 30 11.35 -13.15 9.99
CA ILE A 30 11.20 -11.73 10.35
C ILE A 30 12.37 -10.90 9.81
N ALA A 31 13.61 -11.37 9.92
CA ALA A 31 14.78 -10.66 9.42
C ALA A 31 14.80 -10.48 7.90
N GLU A 32 14.49 -11.55 7.15
CA GLU A 32 14.44 -11.52 5.68
C GLU A 32 13.24 -10.71 5.18
N GLY A 33 12.06 -10.89 5.79
CA GLY A 33 10.86 -10.14 5.44
C GLY A 33 10.98 -8.64 5.75
N LEU A 34 11.54 -8.29 6.92
CA LEU A 34 11.83 -6.92 7.30
C LEU A 34 12.83 -6.27 6.34
N MET A 35 13.97 -6.93 6.08
CA MET A 35 15.04 -6.35 5.26
C MET A 35 14.62 -6.24 3.79
N GLY A 36 13.90 -7.24 3.28
CA GLY A 36 13.31 -7.21 1.94
C GLY A 36 12.27 -6.09 1.79
N SER A 37 11.46 -5.87 2.82
CA SER A 37 10.49 -4.78 2.85
C SER A 37 11.12 -3.38 2.97
N MET A 38 12.23 -3.23 3.68
CA MET A 38 12.89 -1.92 3.91
C MET A 38 13.81 -1.47 2.77
N THR A 39 14.46 -2.40 2.08
CA THR A 39 15.43 -2.09 1.03
C THR A 39 14.87 -2.19 -0.38
N ASN A 40 13.61 -2.65 -0.51
CA ASN A 40 12.94 -2.93 -1.78
C ASN A 40 13.83 -3.76 -2.74
N ARG A 41 14.60 -4.69 -2.17
CA ARG A 41 15.49 -5.61 -2.90
C ARG A 41 15.38 -7.00 -2.29
N ALA A 42 15.69 -8.02 -3.08
CA ALA A 42 15.81 -9.37 -2.56
C ALA A 42 17.01 -9.45 -1.62
N VAL A 43 16.77 -9.98 -0.42
CA VAL A 43 17.78 -10.17 0.61
C VAL A 43 17.66 -11.59 1.13
N THR A 44 18.79 -12.27 1.32
CA THR A 44 18.83 -13.62 1.88
C THR A 44 19.77 -13.68 3.07
N THR A 45 19.46 -14.50 4.06
CA THR A 45 20.34 -14.72 5.21
C THR A 45 21.70 -15.28 4.76
N LEU A 46 22.76 -14.52 5.03
CA LEU A 46 24.15 -14.88 4.84
C LEU A 46 24.65 -15.75 6.00
N SER A 47 24.31 -15.41 7.25
CA SER A 47 24.61 -16.24 8.42
C SER A 47 23.66 -15.95 9.58
N VAL A 48 23.47 -16.94 10.46
CA VAL A 48 22.69 -16.82 11.70
C VAL A 48 23.55 -17.25 12.86
N SER A 49 23.67 -16.39 13.86
CA SER A 49 24.42 -16.66 15.09
C SER A 49 23.51 -16.45 16.31
N PRO A 50 23.13 -17.51 17.04
CA PRO A 50 22.37 -17.35 18.28
C PRO A 50 23.25 -16.75 19.38
N TYR A 51 22.75 -15.71 20.05
CA TYR A 51 23.43 -15.10 21.20
C TYR A 51 22.89 -15.70 22.50
N HIS A 52 23.79 -16.19 23.36
CA HIS A 52 23.46 -16.84 24.62
C HIS A 52 24.02 -16.04 25.80
N GLY A 53 23.17 -15.63 26.74
CA GLY A 53 23.62 -15.10 28.02
C GLY A 53 24.40 -16.15 28.82
N GLN A 54 25.24 -15.69 29.75
CA GLN A 54 26.25 -16.46 30.50
C GLN A 54 25.76 -17.75 31.21
N TYR A 55 24.45 -17.96 31.33
CA TYR A 55 23.83 -19.13 31.99
C TYR A 55 22.60 -19.69 31.26
N SER A 56 22.40 -19.32 29.98
CA SER A 56 21.21 -19.72 29.21
C SER A 56 21.53 -20.88 28.25
N ILE A 57 20.76 -21.96 28.34
CA ILE A 57 20.79 -23.09 27.38
C ILE A 57 19.94 -22.82 26.12
N ARG A 58 19.27 -21.67 26.07
CA ARG A 58 18.45 -21.21 24.94
C ARG A 58 19.01 -19.88 24.43
N ALA A 59 18.80 -19.58 23.15
CA ALA A 59 19.16 -18.27 22.60
C ALA A 59 18.30 -17.18 23.27
N ASP A 60 18.92 -16.02 23.54
CA ASP A 60 18.20 -14.85 24.04
C ASP A 60 17.74 -13.96 22.86
N PHE A 61 18.51 -13.93 21.78
CA PHE A 61 18.14 -13.39 20.47
C PHE A 61 19.06 -13.96 19.38
N TYR A 62 18.71 -13.75 18.12
CA TYR A 62 19.45 -14.22 16.94
C TYR A 62 20.06 -13.04 16.19
N ILE A 63 21.35 -13.15 15.82
CA ILE A 63 22.05 -12.20 14.95
C ILE A 63 22.04 -12.77 13.53
N ILE A 64 21.34 -12.13 12.61
CA ILE A 64 21.10 -12.64 11.26
C ILE A 64 21.74 -11.67 10.26
N ASN A 65 22.89 -12.06 9.70
CA ASN A 65 23.53 -11.34 8.59
C ASN A 65 22.89 -11.70 7.26
N LEU A 66 22.91 -10.77 6.31
CA LEU A 66 22.13 -10.83 5.08
C LEU A 66 22.98 -10.41 3.86
N SER A 67 22.64 -10.92 2.67
CA SER A 67 23.32 -10.66 1.37
C SER A 67 22.34 -10.01 0.38
N PRO A 68 22.73 -9.01 -0.45
CA PRO A 68 24.09 -8.50 -0.71
C PRO A 68 24.70 -7.62 0.39
N GLY A 69 23.95 -7.33 1.45
CA GLY A 69 24.39 -6.63 2.66
C GLY A 69 23.23 -6.40 3.63
N GLY A 70 23.56 -6.19 4.89
CA GLY A 70 22.67 -5.91 6.01
C GLY A 70 22.72 -6.97 7.12
N PHE A 71 22.15 -6.67 8.28
CA PHE A 71 21.92 -7.62 9.37
C PHE A 71 20.69 -7.24 10.20
N VAL A 72 20.11 -8.19 10.94
CA VAL A 72 19.00 -7.98 11.88
C VAL A 72 19.25 -8.78 13.15
N LEU A 73 18.99 -8.17 14.30
CA LEU A 73 18.93 -8.78 15.64
C LEU A 73 17.46 -9.02 15.98
N VAL A 74 17.07 -10.29 16.15
CA VAL A 74 15.66 -10.66 16.40
C VAL A 74 15.53 -11.38 17.73
N ALA A 75 14.62 -10.92 18.59
CA ALA A 75 14.41 -11.47 19.93
C ALA A 75 13.96 -12.95 19.87
N ALA A 76 14.41 -13.75 20.84
CA ALA A 76 14.05 -15.17 20.93
C ALA A 76 12.84 -15.43 21.86
N ASP A 77 12.11 -14.38 22.26
CA ASP A 77 10.98 -14.42 23.18
C ASP A 77 9.91 -13.40 22.77
N ASP A 78 8.66 -13.85 22.63
CA ASP A 78 7.57 -13.05 22.07
C ASP A 78 6.97 -12.04 23.06
N LEU A 79 7.39 -12.08 24.33
CA LEU A 79 7.12 -11.05 25.34
C LEU A 79 7.97 -9.79 25.17
N SER A 80 9.05 -9.85 24.39
CA SER A 80 9.91 -8.70 24.07
C SER A 80 9.57 -8.14 22.69
N ALA A 81 10.01 -6.91 22.38
CA ALA A 81 9.86 -6.37 21.03
C ALA A 81 10.57 -7.29 20.00
N PRO A 82 9.95 -7.58 18.85
CA PRO A 82 10.47 -8.60 17.94
C PRO A 82 11.84 -8.30 17.33
N VAL A 83 12.11 -7.05 16.99
CA VAL A 83 13.35 -6.62 16.34
C VAL A 83 14.13 -5.74 17.29
N LEU A 84 15.34 -6.17 17.67
CA LEU A 84 16.20 -5.50 18.66
C LEU A 84 17.21 -4.54 18.02
N GLY A 85 17.46 -4.70 16.72
CA GLY A 85 18.34 -3.83 15.95
C GLY A 85 18.51 -4.36 14.53
N TYR A 86 18.83 -3.50 13.56
CA TYR A 86 19.10 -3.94 12.18
C TYR A 86 19.95 -2.90 11.43
N SER A 87 20.56 -3.31 10.32
CA SER A 87 21.23 -2.45 9.32
C SER A 87 20.92 -2.96 7.93
N THR A 88 20.65 -2.07 6.97
CA THR A 88 20.44 -2.42 5.55
C THR A 88 21.76 -2.58 4.77
N ASP A 89 22.90 -2.28 5.40
CA ASP A 89 24.24 -2.34 4.80
C ASP A 89 25.28 -3.00 5.72
N GLY A 90 26.35 -3.53 5.14
CA GLY A 90 27.43 -4.25 5.84
C GLY A 90 27.03 -5.62 6.42
N SER A 91 27.87 -6.23 7.24
CA SER A 91 27.54 -7.46 7.98
C SER A 91 28.07 -7.37 9.41
N PHE A 92 27.34 -7.91 10.37
CA PHE A 92 27.74 -7.96 11.77
C PHE A 92 28.92 -8.92 11.97
N PRO A 93 30.04 -8.49 12.58
CA PRO A 93 31.26 -9.29 12.70
C PRO A 93 31.16 -10.29 13.88
N VAL A 94 30.53 -11.44 13.65
CA VAL A 94 30.22 -12.44 14.69
C VAL A 94 31.43 -13.21 15.25
N GLU A 95 32.58 -13.20 14.57
CA GLU A 95 33.79 -13.95 14.98
C GLU A 95 34.83 -13.10 15.76
N ASP A 96 34.74 -11.77 15.73
CA ASP A 96 35.65 -10.84 16.42
C ASP A 96 34.87 -9.62 16.95
N ILE A 97 33.88 -9.87 17.80
CA ILE A 97 33.00 -8.84 18.37
C ILE A 97 33.83 -7.98 19.33
N PRO A 98 33.97 -6.65 19.10
CA PRO A 98 34.71 -5.79 20.00
C PRO A 98 34.12 -5.84 21.43
N PRO A 99 34.94 -5.85 22.51
CA PRO A 99 34.45 -6.09 23.88
C PRO A 99 33.34 -5.14 24.37
N HIS A 100 33.27 -3.93 23.81
CA HIS A 100 32.21 -2.96 24.13
C HIS A 100 30.89 -3.27 23.41
N ILE A 101 30.93 -3.85 22.21
CA ILE A 101 29.75 -4.32 21.48
C ILE A 101 29.21 -5.60 22.13
N ASP A 102 30.10 -6.52 22.56
CA ASP A 102 29.70 -7.73 23.28
C ASP A 102 29.04 -7.39 24.64
N TRP A 103 29.57 -6.39 25.36
CA TRP A 103 28.94 -5.88 26.57
C TRP A 103 27.51 -5.36 26.31
N TYR A 104 27.30 -4.60 25.22
CA TYR A 104 25.99 -4.07 24.85
C TYR A 104 24.98 -5.16 24.45
N LEU A 105 25.41 -6.17 23.68
CA LEU A 105 24.62 -7.38 23.40
C LEU A 105 24.26 -8.15 24.69
N GLY A 106 25.14 -8.13 25.68
CA GLY A 106 24.92 -8.67 27.03
C GLY A 106 23.77 -8.00 27.79
N GLU A 107 23.53 -6.70 27.58
CA GLU A 107 22.43 -5.96 28.20
C GLU A 107 21.06 -6.32 27.57
N TYR A 108 20.98 -6.51 26.25
CA TYR A 108 19.76 -7.06 25.61
C TYR A 108 19.44 -8.46 26.16
N SER A 109 20.46 -9.32 26.31
CA SER A 109 20.32 -10.64 26.93
C SER A 109 19.85 -10.54 28.40
N ARG A 110 20.24 -9.50 29.14
CA ARG A 110 19.76 -9.24 30.52
C ARG A 110 18.29 -8.86 30.56
N SER A 111 17.85 -7.98 29.65
CA SER A 111 16.45 -7.58 29.52
C SER A 111 15.53 -8.77 29.20
N MET A 112 15.96 -9.67 28.30
CA MET A 112 15.22 -10.89 27.95
C MET A 112 14.99 -11.82 29.16
N ARG A 113 15.94 -11.88 30.09
CA ARG A 113 15.79 -12.66 31.32
C ARG A 113 14.79 -12.04 32.29
N GLU A 114 14.75 -10.71 32.37
CA GLU A 114 13.81 -9.98 33.21
C GLU A 114 12.37 -10.14 32.70
N ILE A 115 12.17 -10.03 31.38
CA ILE A 115 10.86 -10.23 30.74
C ILE A 115 10.33 -11.65 30.98
N ARG A 116 11.17 -12.68 30.84
CA ARG A 116 10.79 -14.09 31.12
C ARG A 116 10.43 -14.36 32.59
N SER A 117 10.83 -13.48 33.51
CA SER A 117 10.49 -13.58 34.93
C SER A 117 9.10 -13.02 35.27
N HIS A 118 8.42 -12.40 34.29
CA HIS A 118 7.09 -11.80 34.41
C HIS A 118 6.09 -12.48 33.43
N PRO A 119 5.69 -13.74 33.67
CA PRO A 119 4.81 -14.51 32.77
C PRO A 119 3.38 -13.98 32.69
N GLU A 120 3.00 -13.01 33.54
CA GLU A 120 1.75 -12.28 33.47
C GLU A 120 1.74 -11.19 32.39
N TRP A 121 2.90 -10.84 31.82
CA TRP A 121 2.98 -9.91 30.70
C TRP A 121 2.48 -10.59 29.43
N THR A 122 1.82 -9.81 28.58
CA THR A 122 1.23 -10.30 27.35
C THR A 122 2.23 -10.16 26.20
N VAL A 123 2.14 -11.07 25.22
CA VAL A 123 2.91 -11.03 23.97
C VAL A 123 2.96 -9.61 23.41
N ASP A 124 4.15 -9.15 23.05
CA ASP A 124 4.33 -7.82 22.49
C ASP A 124 3.52 -7.74 21.17
N PRO A 125 2.62 -6.75 21.04
CA PRO A 125 1.70 -6.70 19.91
C PRO A 125 2.41 -6.54 18.55
N GLY A 126 3.69 -6.13 18.54
CA GLY A 126 4.54 -6.07 17.34
C GLY A 126 4.76 -7.43 16.67
N TRP A 127 4.78 -8.53 17.44
CA TRP A 127 4.89 -9.89 16.87
C TRP A 127 3.72 -10.24 15.98
N ASN A 128 2.49 -9.89 16.39
CA ASN A 128 1.29 -10.23 15.62
C ASN A 128 1.26 -9.60 14.24
N LYS A 129 1.93 -8.46 14.05
CA LYS A 129 2.08 -7.80 12.76
C LYS A 129 3.20 -8.45 11.94
N LEU A 130 4.39 -8.56 12.52
CA LEU A 130 5.57 -9.12 11.82
C LEU A 130 5.38 -10.58 11.41
N LEU A 131 4.72 -11.40 12.22
CA LEU A 131 4.39 -12.80 11.89
C LEU A 131 3.35 -12.92 10.76
N LYS A 132 2.51 -11.91 10.58
CA LYS A 132 1.58 -11.81 9.44
C LYS A 132 2.23 -11.23 8.20
N LYS A 133 3.57 -11.06 8.24
CA LYS A 133 4.34 -10.33 7.23
C LYS A 133 3.80 -8.91 6.99
N ASP A 134 3.05 -8.39 7.95
CA ASP A 134 2.64 -6.99 7.99
C ASP A 134 3.80 -6.21 8.60
N PHE A 135 4.71 -5.86 7.72
CA PHE A 135 5.83 -5.03 8.08
C PHE A 135 5.41 -3.57 8.17
N SER A 136 4.13 -3.15 8.08
CA SER A 136 3.72 -1.73 7.94
C SER A 136 4.33 -0.76 8.94
N ASP A 137 4.64 -1.24 10.14
CA ASP A 137 5.28 -0.44 11.19
C ASP A 137 6.76 -0.13 10.89
N PHE A 138 7.32 -0.86 9.93
CA PHE A 138 8.67 -0.89 9.38
C PHE A 138 8.69 -0.65 7.84
N VAL A 139 7.55 -0.83 7.16
CA VAL A 139 7.28 -0.44 5.78
C VAL A 139 7.02 1.03 5.83
N ILE A 140 7.78 1.70 5.00
CA ILE A 140 7.71 3.11 4.76
C ILE A 140 6.32 3.46 4.18
N THR A 141 5.32 3.86 4.98
CA THR A 141 4.15 4.59 4.42
C THR A 141 4.54 6.02 4.06
N ARG A 142 5.55 6.53 4.76
CA ARG A 142 6.41 7.62 4.33
C ARG A 142 7.64 7.61 5.23
N ASP A 143 8.81 7.77 4.63
CA ASP A 143 10.03 7.98 5.36
C ASP A 143 10.37 9.44 5.16
N VAL A 144 10.74 10.07 6.25
CA VAL A 144 11.45 11.33 6.17
C VAL A 144 12.90 10.98 6.32
N ALA A 145 13.60 10.87 5.17
CA ALA A 145 15.05 10.79 5.16
C ALA A 145 15.63 11.98 5.96
N PRO A 146 16.81 11.84 6.58
CA PRO A 146 17.39 12.88 7.42
C PRO A 146 17.39 14.24 6.72
N LEU A 147 16.59 15.17 7.26
CA LEU A 147 16.36 16.49 6.69
C LEU A 147 17.62 17.38 6.82
N CYS A 148 18.47 17.11 7.80
CA CYS A 148 19.70 17.84 8.03
C CYS A 148 20.87 17.09 7.40
N ALA A 149 21.43 17.63 6.32
CA ALA A 149 22.63 17.09 5.71
C ALA A 149 23.92 17.36 6.52
N THR A 150 23.85 18.20 7.56
CA THR A 150 25.00 18.61 8.38
C THR A 150 25.47 17.49 9.29
N THR A 151 26.79 17.37 9.46
CA THR A 151 27.43 16.53 10.48
C THR A 151 28.34 17.41 11.34
N TRP A 152 27.78 18.47 11.93
CA TRP A 152 28.55 19.45 12.69
C TRP A 152 28.91 18.94 14.09
N ASP A 153 29.92 19.57 14.71
CA ASP A 153 30.42 19.24 16.04
C ASP A 153 30.51 20.51 16.92
N GLN A 154 30.86 20.32 18.18
CA GLN A 154 31.01 21.36 19.18
C GLN A 154 32.47 21.76 19.42
N GLY A 155 33.43 20.91 19.07
CA GLY A 155 34.86 21.12 19.27
C GLY A 155 35.55 21.76 18.07
N TRP A 156 36.88 21.71 18.04
CA TRP A 156 37.65 22.22 16.89
C TRP A 156 37.28 21.46 15.60
N PRO A 157 37.06 22.14 14.45
CA PRO A 157 37.23 23.58 14.21
C PRO A 157 35.95 24.43 14.35
N TYR A 158 34.84 23.86 14.81
CA TYR A 158 33.52 24.52 14.89
C TYR A 158 33.44 25.61 15.96
N ASN A 159 34.30 25.54 16.98
CA ASN A 159 34.33 26.48 18.10
C ASN A 159 35.36 27.60 17.95
N SER A 160 35.95 27.82 16.77
CA SER A 160 37.06 28.79 16.62
C SER A 160 36.68 30.24 16.95
N GLN A 161 35.38 30.56 16.97
CA GLN A 161 34.85 31.87 17.38
C GLN A 161 34.32 31.90 18.82
N CYS A 162 34.31 30.77 19.53
CA CYS A 162 33.95 30.72 20.94
C CYS A 162 35.06 31.32 21.82
N PRO A 163 34.80 31.66 23.09
CA PRO A 163 35.82 32.21 23.98
C PRO A 163 37.13 31.40 24.02
N PRO A 164 38.30 32.06 23.97
CA PRO A 164 39.58 31.38 24.03
C PRO A 164 39.80 30.75 25.42
N ALA A 165 40.23 29.50 25.44
CA ALA A 165 40.57 28.75 26.63
C ALA A 165 41.65 27.71 26.29
N ALA A 166 42.88 27.94 26.76
CA ALA A 166 44.06 27.16 26.35
C ALA A 166 43.93 25.64 26.59
N SER A 167 43.12 25.22 27.57
CA SER A 167 42.86 23.80 27.89
C SER A 167 41.65 23.20 27.19
N GLY A 168 40.89 23.99 26.43
CA GLY A 168 39.74 23.52 25.66
C GLY A 168 40.12 23.07 24.24
N PRO A 169 39.20 22.40 23.52
CA PRO A 169 39.46 21.89 22.18
C PRO A 169 39.86 23.02 21.21
N GLY A 170 41.01 22.85 20.55
CA GLY A 170 41.56 23.86 19.63
C GLY A 170 41.98 25.17 20.30
N GLY A 171 42.08 25.22 21.63
CA GLY A 171 42.37 26.45 22.37
C GLY A 171 41.15 27.32 22.68
N HIS A 172 39.93 26.77 22.54
CA HIS A 172 38.67 27.45 22.79
C HIS A 172 37.73 26.57 23.64
N VAL A 173 36.76 27.18 24.31
CA VAL A 173 35.67 26.45 24.99
C VAL A 173 34.80 25.68 23.98
N TRP A 174 34.06 24.67 24.43
CA TRP A 174 33.11 23.96 23.57
C TRP A 174 31.97 24.88 23.12
N ALA A 175 31.48 24.71 21.89
CA ALA A 175 30.35 25.52 21.39
C ALA A 175 29.02 25.21 22.11
N GLY A 176 28.84 23.97 22.57
CA GLY A 176 27.67 23.50 23.30
C GLY A 176 26.62 22.82 22.42
N CYS A 177 25.93 21.83 23.00
CA CYS A 177 25.03 20.94 22.26
C CYS A 177 23.76 21.66 21.78
N VAL A 178 23.20 22.55 22.61
CA VAL A 178 22.03 23.37 22.24
C VAL A 178 22.35 24.30 21.06
N ALA A 179 23.51 24.95 21.08
CA ALA A 179 23.93 25.83 19.99
C ALA A 179 24.15 25.07 18.68
N THR A 180 24.74 23.87 18.77
CA THR A 180 24.97 23.01 17.61
C THR A 180 23.66 22.50 17.02
N ALA A 181 22.71 22.06 17.86
CA ALA A 181 21.38 21.63 17.41
C ALA A 181 20.61 22.77 16.71
N MET A 182 20.63 23.98 17.28
CA MET A 182 20.04 25.17 16.66
C MET A 182 20.67 25.47 15.30
N ALA A 183 22.00 25.50 15.23
CA ALA A 183 22.72 25.85 14.01
C ALA A 183 22.44 24.85 12.88
N GLN A 184 22.36 23.54 13.18
CA GLN A 184 22.02 22.50 12.20
C GLN A 184 20.58 22.65 11.68
N VAL A 185 19.60 22.92 12.56
CA VAL A 185 18.21 23.21 12.14
C VAL A 185 18.15 24.46 11.26
N MET A 186 18.90 25.51 11.60
CA MET A 186 18.92 26.74 10.79
C MET A 186 19.56 26.50 9.42
N LYS A 187 20.60 25.67 9.36
CA LYS A 187 21.27 25.30 8.11
C LYS A 187 20.35 24.51 7.17
N LYS A 188 19.45 23.67 7.68
CA LYS A 188 18.42 23.00 6.84
C LYS A 188 17.59 24.01 6.05
N TRP A 189 17.23 25.14 6.67
CA TRP A 189 16.42 26.17 6.03
C TRP A 189 17.23 27.19 5.25
N ASN A 190 18.55 27.24 5.45
CA ASN A 190 19.41 28.36 5.03
C ASN A 190 18.78 29.71 5.43
N TYR A 191 18.35 29.81 6.70
CA TYR A 191 17.58 30.96 7.19
C TYR A 191 17.98 31.33 8.64
N PRO A 192 18.05 32.63 9.00
CA PRO A 192 17.70 33.81 8.19
C PRO A 192 18.87 34.37 7.36
N ILE A 193 18.59 35.25 6.40
CA ILE A 193 19.65 36.05 5.74
C ILE A 193 20.29 37.01 6.75
N THR A 194 19.46 37.69 7.55
CA THR A 194 19.89 38.55 8.66
C THR A 194 19.09 38.25 9.93
N GLY A 195 19.76 38.30 11.08
CA GLY A 195 19.07 38.12 12.36
C GLY A 195 18.22 39.33 12.76
N ASN A 196 17.86 39.39 14.04
CA ASN A 196 17.07 40.47 14.62
C ASN A 196 17.62 40.88 15.99
N GLY A 197 17.81 42.19 16.19
CA GLY A 197 18.29 42.75 17.45
C GLY A 197 19.71 42.32 17.84
N SER A 198 20.07 42.57 19.09
CA SER A 198 21.37 42.22 19.67
C SER A 198 21.20 41.65 21.08
N LYS A 199 22.23 40.96 21.57
CA LYS A 199 22.24 40.40 22.93
C LYS A 199 23.65 40.42 23.51
N SER A 200 23.73 40.75 24.79
CA SER A 200 24.93 40.65 25.62
C SER A 200 24.61 39.99 26.95
N TYR A 201 25.52 39.16 27.46
CA TYR A 201 25.44 38.62 28.81
C TYR A 201 26.85 38.38 29.37
N HIS A 202 26.96 38.29 30.69
CA HIS A 202 28.21 37.92 31.34
C HIS A 202 28.33 36.39 31.39
N ALA A 203 29.34 35.83 30.73
CA ALA A 203 29.67 34.42 30.84
C ALA A 203 30.72 34.25 31.95
N ASP A 204 30.36 33.50 32.99
CA ASP A 204 31.23 33.25 34.13
C ASP A 204 32.58 32.67 33.68
N GLY A 205 33.68 33.33 34.06
CA GLY A 205 35.04 32.94 33.67
C GLY A 205 35.50 33.41 32.30
N TYR A 206 34.61 33.90 31.43
CA TYR A 206 34.92 34.31 30.04
C TYR A 206 34.53 35.76 29.71
N GLY A 207 33.95 36.47 30.68
CA GLY A 207 33.59 37.88 30.52
C GLY A 207 32.34 38.09 29.68
N THR A 208 32.12 39.34 29.26
CA THR A 208 30.91 39.72 28.53
C THR A 208 30.96 39.21 27.08
N GLN A 209 30.00 38.36 26.72
CA GLN A 209 29.77 37.91 25.35
C GLN A 209 28.68 38.77 24.73
N SER A 210 28.87 39.21 23.47
CA SER A 210 27.94 40.11 22.78
C SER A 210 27.83 39.77 21.31
N VAL A 211 26.62 39.81 20.76
CA VAL A 211 26.32 39.61 19.34
C VAL A 211 25.24 40.58 18.90
N ASN A 212 25.42 41.20 17.73
CA ASN A 212 24.36 41.93 17.03
C ASN A 212 23.82 41.09 15.88
N PHE A 213 22.72 40.39 16.10
CA PHE A 213 22.10 39.51 15.11
C PHE A 213 21.52 40.31 13.94
N GLY A 214 20.96 41.51 14.19
CA GLY A 214 20.37 42.38 13.17
C GLY A 214 21.37 42.93 12.16
N GLU A 215 22.63 43.10 12.55
CA GLU A 215 23.74 43.51 11.65
C GLU A 215 24.48 42.32 11.04
N THR A 216 24.20 41.10 11.48
CA THR A 216 24.87 39.90 10.98
C THR A 216 24.14 39.35 9.76
N THR A 217 24.86 39.22 8.65
CA THR A 217 24.39 38.49 7.46
C THR A 217 24.94 37.07 7.45
N TYR A 218 24.08 36.06 7.48
CA TYR A 218 24.47 34.65 7.43
C TYR A 218 24.57 34.18 5.99
N ASN A 219 25.80 33.99 5.49
CA ASN A 219 26.02 33.50 4.14
C ASN A 219 25.99 31.97 4.10
N TRP A 220 24.79 31.42 3.97
CA TRP A 220 24.54 29.98 4.02
C TRP A 220 25.28 29.17 2.96
N SER A 221 25.59 29.76 1.80
CA SER A 221 26.33 29.06 0.73
C SER A 221 27.79 28.75 1.12
N LEU A 222 28.36 29.49 2.07
CA LEU A 222 29.72 29.31 2.58
C LEU A 222 29.80 28.41 3.82
N MET A 223 28.67 27.84 4.24
CA MET A 223 28.57 26.92 5.37
C MET A 223 28.39 25.49 4.83
N PRO A 224 29.47 24.70 4.66
CA PRO A 224 29.36 23.32 4.20
C PRO A 224 28.79 22.41 5.29
N ASN A 225 28.32 21.24 4.88
CA ASN A 225 27.68 20.27 5.77
C ASN A 225 28.64 19.63 6.79
N SER A 226 29.94 19.68 6.55
CA SER A 226 31.00 19.19 7.46
C SER A 226 32.26 20.01 7.25
N VAL A 227 33.07 20.21 8.28
CA VAL A 227 34.36 20.90 8.16
C VAL A 227 35.48 20.15 8.87
N THR A 228 36.66 20.14 8.25
CA THR A 228 37.91 19.55 8.81
C THR A 228 38.96 20.60 9.15
N GLN A 229 38.75 21.83 8.69
CA GLN A 229 39.55 23.02 8.96
C GLN A 229 38.63 24.16 9.37
N GLU A 230 39.19 25.25 9.87
CA GLU A 230 38.40 26.42 10.23
C GLU A 230 37.50 26.90 9.09
N ASN A 231 36.21 27.05 9.42
CA ASN A 231 35.25 27.76 8.59
C ASN A 231 34.60 28.84 9.47
N ILE A 232 34.99 30.08 9.20
CA ILE A 232 34.54 31.23 9.98
C ILE A 232 33.02 31.37 9.99
N HIS A 233 32.32 31.07 8.89
CA HIS A 233 30.86 31.22 8.80
C HIS A 233 30.12 30.24 9.70
N VAL A 234 30.57 28.98 9.73
CA VAL A 234 30.02 27.96 10.64
C VAL A 234 30.33 28.32 12.09
N ALA A 235 31.59 28.66 12.39
CA ALA A 235 32.00 29.00 13.74
C ALA A 235 31.30 30.26 14.29
N THR A 236 31.10 31.29 13.46
CA THR A 236 30.31 32.48 13.82
C THR A 236 28.87 32.11 14.13
N LEU A 237 28.23 31.26 13.31
CA LEU A 237 26.85 30.83 13.56
C LEU A 237 26.73 30.07 14.89
N LEU A 238 27.63 29.14 15.19
CA LEU A 238 27.61 28.38 16.45
C LEU A 238 27.83 29.29 17.66
N TYR A 239 28.80 30.21 17.60
CA TYR A 239 29.01 31.20 18.64
C TYR A 239 27.77 32.09 18.85
N HIS A 240 27.13 32.55 17.76
CA HIS A 240 25.90 33.35 17.82
C HIS A 240 24.75 32.57 18.46
N CYS A 241 24.57 31.30 18.10
CA CYS A 241 23.59 30.42 18.75
C CYS A 241 23.88 30.28 20.25
N GLY A 242 25.15 30.12 20.64
CA GLY A 242 25.56 30.05 22.05
C GLY A 242 25.22 31.33 22.84
N VAL A 243 25.56 32.50 22.30
CA VAL A 243 25.20 33.78 22.95
C VAL A 243 23.69 33.94 23.05
N ALA A 244 22.94 33.57 22.01
CA ALA A 244 21.48 33.66 21.98
C ALA A 244 20.79 32.86 23.10
N VAL A 245 21.40 31.80 23.61
CA VAL A 245 20.87 30.95 24.71
C VAL A 245 21.58 31.12 26.06
N ASN A 246 22.37 32.17 26.26
CA ASN A 246 23.15 32.38 27.50
C ASN A 246 24.08 31.20 27.84
N MET A 247 24.83 30.72 26.85
CA MET A 247 25.69 29.55 27.00
C MET A 247 26.59 29.65 28.25
N MET A 248 26.53 28.66 29.12
CA MET A 248 27.49 28.46 30.20
C MET A 248 28.71 27.79 29.59
N TYR A 249 29.63 28.60 29.06
CA TYR A 249 30.83 28.12 28.38
C TYR A 249 31.77 27.38 29.34
N GLY A 250 32.41 26.32 28.86
CA GLY A 250 33.40 25.57 29.62
C GLY A 250 34.38 24.80 28.75
N VAL A 251 35.52 24.42 29.36
CA VAL A 251 36.59 23.67 28.70
C VAL A 251 36.31 22.18 28.58
N ASP A 252 35.48 21.64 29.48
CA ASP A 252 35.09 20.22 29.48
C ASP A 252 33.75 20.00 28.76
N TYR A 253 32.83 20.95 28.88
CA TYR A 253 31.55 21.02 28.16
C TYR A 253 30.96 22.42 28.29
N SER A 254 30.02 22.77 27.42
CA SER A 254 29.23 24.01 27.51
C SER A 254 27.74 23.68 27.53
N GLY A 255 26.99 24.30 28.45
CA GLY A 255 25.58 23.98 28.70
C GLY A 255 24.63 25.16 28.55
N ALA A 256 23.40 24.90 28.13
CA ALA A 256 22.29 25.85 28.11
C ALA A 256 20.95 25.11 28.27
N TYR A 257 19.87 25.82 28.56
CA TYR A 257 18.53 25.22 28.63
C TYR A 257 17.95 25.07 27.22
N SER A 258 17.52 23.86 26.83
CA SER A 258 16.89 23.61 25.52
C SER A 258 15.59 24.43 25.30
N SER A 259 14.94 24.88 26.38
CA SER A 259 13.81 25.81 26.29
C SER A 259 14.20 27.19 25.75
N ASP A 260 15.43 27.62 25.99
CA ASP A 260 15.93 28.92 25.53
C ASP A 260 16.15 28.94 24.01
N ALA A 261 16.38 27.77 23.39
CA ALA A 261 16.50 27.62 21.95
C ALA A 261 15.25 28.12 21.22
N ARG A 262 14.06 27.83 21.75
CA ARG A 262 12.79 28.35 21.22
C ARG A 262 12.79 29.88 21.23
N HIS A 263 13.11 30.48 22.38
CA HIS A 263 13.11 31.94 22.51
C HIS A 263 14.14 32.59 21.59
N ALA A 264 15.34 32.01 21.51
CA ALA A 264 16.41 32.50 20.67
C ALA A 264 16.05 32.46 19.18
N LEU A 265 15.54 31.32 18.69
CA LEU A 265 15.15 31.15 17.30
C LEU A 265 14.06 32.15 16.89
N VAL A 266 13.03 32.33 17.72
CA VAL A 266 11.94 33.28 17.44
C VAL A 266 12.43 34.73 17.43
N ASN A 267 13.11 35.16 18.51
CA ASN A 267 13.35 36.58 18.72
C ASN A 267 14.59 37.13 18.01
N TYR A 268 15.63 36.30 17.86
CA TYR A 268 16.91 36.73 17.26
C TYR A 268 17.14 36.19 15.86
N PHE A 269 16.51 35.07 15.52
CA PHE A 269 16.70 34.42 14.22
C PHE A 269 15.44 34.35 13.36
N ARG A 270 14.37 35.04 13.76
CA ARG A 270 13.13 35.22 12.97
C ARG A 270 12.47 33.88 12.62
N TYR A 271 12.43 32.93 13.55
CA TYR A 271 11.65 31.69 13.39
C TYR A 271 10.22 31.88 13.86
N ASN A 272 9.32 31.04 13.34
CA ASN A 272 7.88 31.13 13.55
C ASN A 272 7.52 31.26 15.04
N SER A 273 6.69 32.26 15.35
CA SER A 273 6.31 32.58 16.73
C SER A 273 5.47 31.48 17.42
N GLU A 274 4.84 30.59 16.66
CA GLU A 274 4.16 29.38 17.17
C GLU A 274 5.11 28.28 17.63
N ALA A 275 6.43 28.40 17.39
CA ALA A 275 7.40 27.46 17.91
C ALA A 275 7.20 27.27 19.43
N TYR A 276 7.15 26.03 19.89
CA TYR A 276 6.82 25.71 21.27
C TYR A 276 7.64 24.55 21.81
N TYR A 277 7.98 24.63 23.10
CA TYR A 277 8.74 23.60 23.81
C TYR A 277 7.77 22.65 24.53
N TYR A 278 7.70 21.42 24.07
CA TYR A 278 6.83 20.37 24.61
C TYR A 278 7.63 19.36 25.42
N ARG A 279 7.07 18.87 26.53
CA ARG A 279 7.65 17.79 27.32
C ARG A 279 6.95 16.48 26.98
N ALA A 280 7.72 15.42 26.74
CA ALA A 280 7.17 14.12 26.38
C ALA A 280 6.22 13.56 27.45
N ASN A 281 6.52 13.80 28.74
CA ASN A 281 5.71 13.33 29.87
C ASN A 281 4.29 13.93 29.94
N ASP A 282 3.99 14.95 29.15
CA ASP A 282 2.65 15.56 29.09
C ASP A 282 1.72 14.80 28.12
N TYR A 283 2.23 13.79 27.40
CA TYR A 283 1.53 13.06 26.33
C TYR A 283 1.71 11.54 26.49
N ASP A 284 0.77 10.75 25.98
CA ASP A 284 1.00 9.32 25.78
C ASP A 284 1.99 9.06 24.63
N ALA A 285 2.62 7.88 24.62
CA ALA A 285 3.67 7.55 23.65
C ALA A 285 3.22 7.63 22.18
N THR A 286 1.96 7.30 21.90
CA THR A 286 1.42 7.32 20.53
C THR A 286 1.19 8.76 20.06
N THR A 287 0.60 9.58 20.93
CA THR A 287 0.38 11.01 20.67
C THR A 287 1.70 11.75 20.53
N TRP A 288 2.66 11.49 21.43
CA TRP A 288 3.99 12.09 21.38
C TRP A 288 4.69 11.78 20.06
N ALA A 289 4.78 10.49 19.70
CA ALA A 289 5.41 10.07 18.45
C ALA A 289 4.68 10.64 17.21
N SER A 290 3.35 10.78 17.26
CA SER A 290 2.57 11.41 16.18
C SER A 290 2.86 12.90 16.04
N MET A 291 3.05 13.63 17.15
CA MET A 291 3.44 15.05 17.12
C MET A 291 4.81 15.25 16.46
N LEU A 292 5.77 14.36 16.75
CA LEU A 292 7.10 14.41 16.13
C LEU A 292 7.01 14.11 14.63
N ARG A 293 6.29 13.04 14.25
CA ARG A 293 6.07 12.69 12.85
C ARG A 293 5.41 13.82 12.09
N ASN A 294 4.37 14.46 12.62
CA ASN A 294 3.65 15.54 11.95
C ASN A 294 4.56 16.72 11.54
N ASP A 295 5.56 17.07 12.36
CA ASP A 295 6.49 18.14 12.03
C ASP A 295 7.52 17.69 10.99
N LEU A 296 8.06 16.48 11.12
CA LEU A 296 8.97 15.87 10.14
C LEU A 296 8.29 15.69 8.78
N ASP A 297 7.02 15.33 8.80
CA ASP A 297 6.12 15.18 7.68
C ASP A 297 5.91 16.48 6.88
N LEU A 298 6.09 17.61 7.55
CA LEU A 298 6.09 18.95 6.95
C LEU A 298 7.51 19.42 6.59
N GLY A 299 8.50 18.52 6.64
CA GLY A 299 9.90 18.80 6.38
C GLY A 299 10.54 19.69 7.45
N ARG A 300 10.07 19.65 8.70
CA ARG A 300 10.56 20.48 9.80
C ARG A 300 11.45 19.64 10.74
N PRO A 301 12.77 19.87 10.76
CA PRO A 301 13.62 19.22 11.75
C PRO A 301 13.35 19.80 13.14
N ILE A 302 13.50 18.97 14.16
CA ILE A 302 13.08 19.22 15.52
C ILE A 302 14.32 19.31 16.41
N ILE A 303 14.42 20.35 17.25
CA ILE A 303 15.40 20.36 18.33
C ILE A 303 14.85 19.47 19.43
N TYR A 304 15.54 18.37 19.72
CA TYR A 304 15.14 17.37 20.69
C TYR A 304 16.12 17.33 21.85
N ARG A 305 15.65 16.86 23.01
CA ARG A 305 16.50 16.62 24.18
C ARG A 305 16.06 15.39 24.96
N GLY A 306 17.01 14.84 25.70
CA GLY A 306 16.78 13.76 26.66
C GLY A 306 17.71 13.85 27.86
N GLN A 307 17.56 12.93 28.79
CA GLN A 307 18.39 12.80 29.99
C GLN A 307 18.48 11.34 30.43
N GLY A 308 19.52 11.04 31.19
CA GLY A 308 19.81 9.75 31.80
C GLY A 308 21.20 9.82 32.42
N SER A 309 22.23 9.40 31.69
CA SER A 309 23.65 9.53 32.09
C SER A 309 24.17 10.98 32.14
N GLY A 310 23.39 11.93 31.57
CA GLY A 310 23.64 13.36 31.51
C GLY A 310 22.50 14.03 30.72
N GLY A 311 22.42 15.36 30.70
CA GLY A 311 21.49 16.09 29.83
C GLY A 311 22.12 16.39 28.48
N HIS A 312 21.42 16.12 27.38
CA HIS A 312 21.91 16.42 26.02
C HIS A 312 20.81 16.97 25.12
N SER A 313 21.21 17.76 24.12
CA SER A 313 20.33 18.36 23.10
C SER A 313 20.89 18.09 21.72
N PHE A 314 20.02 17.68 20.80
CA PHE A 314 20.37 17.15 19.48
C PHE A 314 19.22 17.42 18.50
N VAL A 315 19.37 17.03 17.23
CA VAL A 315 18.34 17.24 16.21
C VAL A 315 17.66 15.91 15.89
N LEU A 316 16.33 15.89 15.92
CA LEU A 316 15.51 14.83 15.35
C LEU A 316 15.05 15.32 13.97
N ASP A 317 15.54 14.70 12.91
CA ASP A 317 15.39 15.22 11.54
C ASP A 317 14.92 14.17 10.55
N GLY A 318 14.48 13.01 10.99
CA GLY A 318 13.91 12.00 10.11
C GLY A 318 13.23 10.90 10.88
N TYR A 319 12.57 10.01 10.16
CA TYR A 319 12.04 8.78 10.73
C TYR A 319 11.89 7.70 9.65
N GLN A 320 12.00 6.45 10.10
CA GLN A 320 11.76 5.23 9.37
C GLN A 320 10.54 4.53 9.96
N GLY A 321 9.60 4.14 9.11
CA GLY A 321 8.39 3.43 9.54
C GLY A 321 7.57 4.22 10.56
N THR A 322 7.11 3.56 11.63
CA THR A 322 6.17 4.19 12.58
C THR A 322 6.86 4.87 13.75
N ASN A 323 7.88 4.28 14.38
CA ASN A 323 8.43 4.80 15.64
C ASN A 323 9.97 4.80 15.71
N TYR A 324 10.67 4.70 14.58
CA TYR A 324 12.13 4.69 14.52
C TYR A 324 12.65 6.03 13.99
N PHE A 325 13.14 6.90 14.87
CA PHE A 325 13.42 8.30 14.55
C PHE A 325 14.91 8.52 14.31
N HIS A 326 15.27 9.27 13.28
CA HIS A 326 16.64 9.66 13.02
C HIS A 326 17.07 10.82 13.91
N PHE A 327 18.23 10.67 14.53
CA PHE A 327 18.84 11.66 15.38
C PHE A 327 20.24 12.04 14.88
N ASN A 328 20.48 13.33 14.83
CA ASN A 328 21.78 13.95 14.64
C ASN A 328 22.28 14.51 15.98
N TRP A 329 23.27 13.84 16.56
CA TRP A 329 23.75 14.11 17.92
C TRP A 329 24.66 15.34 18.03
N GLY A 330 25.13 15.88 16.89
CA GLY A 330 26.06 17.01 16.87
C GLY A 330 27.48 16.64 17.28
N TRP A 331 27.96 15.46 16.87
CA TRP A 331 29.28 14.90 17.18
C TRP A 331 30.03 14.46 15.92
N SER A 332 30.16 15.35 14.93
CA SER A 332 30.80 15.03 13.63
C SER A 332 30.17 13.84 12.90
N GLY A 333 28.88 13.60 13.12
CA GLY A 333 28.16 12.44 12.57
C GLY A 333 28.32 11.16 13.38
N ALA A 334 29.12 11.13 14.45
CA ALA A 334 29.27 9.98 15.31
C ALA A 334 27.93 9.60 15.94
N TYR A 335 27.58 8.31 15.83
CA TYR A 335 26.33 7.71 16.32
C TYR A 335 25.05 8.25 15.71
N ASN A 336 25.12 9.17 14.72
CA ASN A 336 23.92 9.59 14.00
C ASN A 336 23.24 8.37 13.40
N GLY A 337 21.93 8.31 13.54
CA GLY A 337 21.21 7.11 13.17
C GLY A 337 19.80 7.12 13.71
N TYR A 338 19.12 6.00 13.49
CA TYR A 338 17.74 5.83 13.89
C TYR A 338 17.67 5.16 15.26
N PHE A 339 16.77 5.64 16.12
CA PHE A 339 16.58 5.16 17.49
C PHE A 339 15.09 5.13 17.82
N TYR A 340 14.69 4.21 18.69
CA TYR A 340 13.37 4.27 19.30
C TYR A 340 13.36 5.29 20.44
N LEU A 341 12.23 5.97 20.66
CA LEU A 341 12.14 6.98 21.72
C LEU A 341 12.36 6.39 23.13
N ASN A 342 12.07 5.10 23.34
CA ASN A 342 12.36 4.41 24.59
C ASN A 342 13.77 3.77 24.65
N ASP A 343 14.57 3.90 23.58
CA ASP A 343 15.92 3.36 23.45
C ASP A 343 16.87 4.40 22.82
N LEU A 344 16.89 5.61 23.39
CA LEU A 344 17.75 6.72 22.98
C LEU A 344 19.15 6.59 23.60
N ASN A 345 19.84 5.50 23.25
CA ASN A 345 21.09 5.09 23.88
C ASN A 345 22.29 5.10 22.91
N PRO A 346 22.79 6.28 22.46
CA PRO A 346 23.99 6.32 21.63
C PRO A 346 25.22 5.95 22.46
N ASN A 347 25.85 4.82 22.12
CA ASN A 347 26.99 4.27 22.86
C ASN A 347 26.64 4.01 24.35
N GLN A 348 27.45 4.49 25.29
CA GLN A 348 27.24 4.31 26.74
C GLN A 348 26.28 5.34 27.36
N TYR A 349 25.73 6.26 26.55
CA TYR A 349 24.87 7.32 27.05
C TYR A 349 23.41 6.91 27.01
N ASP A 350 22.64 7.38 27.98
CA ASP A 350 21.19 7.18 28.06
C ASP A 350 20.49 8.53 28.08
N PHE A 351 19.55 8.72 27.14
CA PHE A 351 18.72 9.91 27.00
C PHE A 351 17.21 9.60 27.00
N THR A 352 16.82 8.44 27.52
CA THR A 352 15.43 7.94 27.48
C THR A 352 14.49 8.67 28.44
N VAL A 353 14.99 9.41 29.44
CA VAL A 353 14.14 10.11 30.43
C VAL A 353 14.10 11.63 30.23
N GLN A 354 13.05 12.26 30.78
CA GLN A 354 12.79 13.70 30.70
C GLN A 354 12.86 14.27 29.27
N GLN A 355 12.36 13.55 28.28
CA GLN A 355 12.43 13.99 26.90
C GLN A 355 11.59 15.25 26.63
N ALA A 356 12.05 16.07 25.70
CA ALA A 356 11.33 17.26 25.25
C ALA A 356 11.75 17.65 23.84
N ALA A 357 10.88 18.36 23.15
CA ALA A 357 11.07 18.79 21.77
C ALA A 357 10.65 20.25 21.59
N VAL A 358 11.38 20.99 20.77
CA VAL A 358 10.92 22.26 20.22
C VAL A 358 10.32 21.98 18.85
N LEU A 359 9.00 22.02 18.76
CA LEU A 359 8.24 21.80 17.53
C LEU A 359 7.85 23.12 16.88
N LYS A 360 7.34 23.02 15.65
CA LYS A 360 6.99 24.13 14.75
C LYS A 360 8.20 25.02 14.42
N LEU A 361 9.37 24.39 14.26
CA LEU A 361 10.61 25.07 13.89
C LEU A 361 10.74 25.24 12.38
N TYR A 362 10.16 26.33 11.90
CA TYR A 362 10.33 26.83 10.55
C TYR A 362 10.49 28.36 10.59
N PRO A 363 11.10 28.99 9.58
CA PRO A 363 11.22 30.44 9.48
C PRO A 363 9.88 31.17 9.73
N SER A 364 9.89 32.29 10.45
CA SER A 364 8.72 33.14 10.60
C SER A 364 8.38 33.75 9.24
N GLN A 365 7.09 33.88 8.96
CA GLN A 365 6.71 34.78 7.89
C GLN A 365 7.14 36.23 8.25
N VAL A 366 7.56 36.89 7.19
CA VAL A 366 7.87 38.29 6.84
C VAL A 366 7.07 39.39 7.65
N ILE A 367 7.39 40.68 7.47
CA ILE A 367 6.71 41.86 8.10
C ILE A 367 5.19 41.69 8.04
N ASP A 368 4.37 42.04 9.04
CA ASP A 368 2.91 41.75 8.96
C ASP A 368 2.11 42.87 8.26
N ASN A 369 2.22 44.13 8.68
CA ASN A 369 1.37 45.22 8.17
C ASN A 369 2.23 46.36 7.55
N ASP A 370 2.46 46.32 6.24
CA ASP A 370 3.24 47.32 5.49
C ASP A 370 2.66 47.49 4.08
N LEU A 371 2.26 48.71 3.70
CA LEU A 371 1.79 49.06 2.36
C LEU A 371 2.67 50.15 1.74
N ALA A 372 3.24 49.86 0.57
CA ALA A 372 3.99 50.82 -0.23
C ALA A 372 3.15 51.43 -1.35
N ALA A 373 3.23 52.74 -1.61
CA ALA A 373 2.74 53.32 -2.86
C ALA A 373 3.82 53.21 -3.95
N VAL A 374 3.59 52.35 -4.93
CA VAL A 374 4.60 51.90 -5.91
C VAL A 374 4.65 52.82 -7.13
N SER A 375 3.51 53.22 -7.70
CA SER A 375 3.45 54.05 -8.91
C SER A 375 2.13 54.80 -9.04
N LEU A 376 2.16 55.93 -9.74
CA LEU A 376 0.98 56.66 -10.19
C LEU A 376 0.95 56.65 -11.72
N THR A 377 -0.18 56.26 -12.29
CA THR A 377 -0.46 56.29 -13.72
C THR A 377 -1.87 56.83 -13.96
N GLY A 378 -2.12 57.42 -15.12
CA GLY A 378 -3.42 57.96 -15.47
C GLY A 378 -3.32 58.76 -16.75
N ASP A 379 -4.46 59.21 -17.25
CA ASP A 379 -4.49 59.98 -18.49
C ASP A 379 -3.76 61.32 -18.30
N ILE A 380 -2.77 61.57 -19.15
CA ILE A 380 -2.02 62.82 -19.20
C ILE A 380 -2.75 63.87 -20.07
N GLY A 381 -3.91 63.54 -20.64
CA GLY A 381 -4.83 64.40 -21.40
C GLY A 381 -6.25 64.44 -20.82
N ALA A 382 -6.38 64.51 -19.49
CA ALA A 382 -7.67 64.49 -18.77
C ALA A 382 -8.68 65.52 -19.34
N ILE A 383 -9.99 65.36 -19.25
CA ILE A 383 -10.91 66.31 -19.91
C ILE A 383 -11.61 67.21 -18.89
N ALA A 384 -11.65 68.52 -19.16
CA ALA A 384 -12.24 69.48 -18.21
C ALA A 384 -13.73 69.16 -17.98
N GLY A 385 -14.12 69.03 -16.70
CA GLY A 385 -15.48 68.68 -16.29
C GLY A 385 -15.84 67.19 -16.43
N ILE A 386 -14.92 66.35 -16.91
CA ILE A 386 -15.06 64.90 -16.95
C ILE A 386 -14.16 64.30 -15.89
N SER A 387 -14.74 63.47 -15.02
CA SER A 387 -13.96 62.73 -14.04
C SER A 387 -12.98 61.81 -14.79
N THR A 388 -11.70 62.03 -14.54
CA THR A 388 -10.61 61.22 -15.09
C THR A 388 -9.99 60.43 -13.96
N ASP A 389 -9.79 59.15 -14.21
CA ASP A 389 -9.41 58.18 -13.21
C ASP A 389 -7.88 58.00 -13.19
N TYR A 390 -7.29 58.15 -12.00
CA TYR A 390 -5.86 57.94 -11.79
C TYR A 390 -5.62 56.69 -10.95
N GLN A 391 -4.72 55.86 -11.44
CA GLN A 391 -4.38 54.58 -10.87
C GLN A 391 -3.12 54.67 -10.03
N ILE A 392 -3.28 54.47 -8.72
CA ILE A 392 -2.19 54.39 -7.76
C ILE A 392 -1.97 52.91 -7.41
N SER A 393 -0.80 52.39 -7.72
CA SER A 393 -0.42 51.03 -7.33
C SER A 393 0.07 51.03 -5.88
N VAL A 394 -0.52 50.18 -5.05
CA VAL A 394 -0.14 49.98 -3.65
C VAL A 394 0.22 48.52 -3.45
N SER A 395 1.38 48.25 -2.87
CA SER A 395 1.85 46.89 -2.63
C SER A 395 1.91 46.59 -1.15
N ASN A 396 1.31 45.47 -0.74
CA ASN A 396 1.47 44.97 0.62
C ASN A 396 2.83 44.29 0.72
N MET A 397 3.76 44.99 1.35
CA MET A 397 5.11 44.52 1.65
C MET A 397 5.15 43.73 2.97
N GLY A 398 3.99 43.59 3.62
CA GLY A 398 3.73 42.79 4.80
C GLY A 398 3.30 41.31 4.54
N GLN A 399 2.73 40.64 5.56
CA GLN A 399 2.35 39.21 5.70
C GLN A 399 0.97 39.03 6.30
N SER A 400 0.38 40.11 6.77
CA SER A 400 -1.01 40.22 7.10
C SER A 400 -1.72 40.99 5.99
N SER A 401 -2.90 40.51 5.65
CA SER A 401 -3.76 41.24 4.73
C SER A 401 -4.22 42.55 5.35
N GLN A 402 -4.24 43.63 4.57
CA GLN A 402 -4.72 44.94 5.03
C GLN A 402 -6.05 45.27 4.37
N ASP A 403 -7.02 45.73 5.12
CA ASP A 403 -8.34 46.09 4.60
C ASP A 403 -8.86 47.46 5.10
N ASP A 404 -8.13 48.11 6.01
CA ASP A 404 -8.46 49.44 6.54
C ASP A 404 -7.30 50.42 6.35
N TYR A 405 -7.25 51.00 5.15
CA TYR A 405 -6.28 52.02 4.76
C TYR A 405 -6.91 52.97 3.73
N GLN A 406 -6.23 54.06 3.39
CA GLN A 406 -6.69 54.99 2.35
C GLN A 406 -5.64 55.13 1.26
N VAL A 407 -6.10 55.33 0.03
CA VAL A 407 -5.26 55.66 -1.11
C VAL A 407 -5.69 57.01 -1.66
N GLN A 408 -4.74 57.93 -1.72
CA GLN A 408 -4.98 59.36 -1.86
C GLN A 408 -4.19 59.93 -3.03
N LEU A 409 -4.82 60.81 -3.81
CA LEU A 409 -4.22 61.52 -4.93
C LEU A 409 -4.05 62.99 -4.58
N TYR A 410 -2.83 63.49 -4.74
CA TYR A 410 -2.43 64.83 -4.40
C TYR A 410 -1.93 65.59 -5.62
N ARG A 411 -2.06 66.92 -5.59
CA ARG A 411 -1.31 67.84 -6.46
C ARG A 411 0.03 68.21 -5.83
N ALA A 412 0.98 68.69 -6.63
CA ALA A 412 2.33 69.07 -6.19
C ALA A 412 2.43 70.16 -5.09
N ASN A 413 1.32 70.80 -4.72
CA ASN A 413 1.20 71.73 -3.59
C ASN A 413 0.59 71.09 -2.32
N ASP A 414 0.59 69.75 -2.24
CA ASP A 414 -0.02 68.93 -1.18
C ASP A 414 -1.54 69.10 -1.04
N LEU A 415 -2.21 69.55 -2.10
CA LEU A 415 -3.67 69.59 -2.15
C LEU A 415 -4.23 68.20 -2.52
N LEU A 416 -4.99 67.60 -1.60
CA LEU A 416 -5.74 66.38 -1.85
C LEU A 416 -6.84 66.64 -2.89
N VAL A 417 -6.82 65.90 -4.00
CA VAL A 417 -7.80 66.03 -5.09
C VAL A 417 -8.73 64.82 -5.21
N GLY A 418 -8.36 63.69 -4.63
CA GLY A 418 -9.20 62.50 -4.55
C GLY A 418 -8.69 61.52 -3.49
N SER A 419 -9.59 60.73 -2.92
CA SER A 419 -9.25 59.69 -1.95
C SER A 419 -10.23 58.54 -2.09
N VAL A 420 -9.74 57.32 -2.01
CA VAL A 420 -10.56 56.11 -1.94
C VAL A 420 -10.13 55.26 -0.76
N SER A 421 -11.07 54.50 -0.22
CA SER A 421 -10.72 53.49 0.78
C SER A 421 -9.99 52.34 0.13
N GLY A 422 -8.95 51.87 0.79
CA GLY A 422 -8.27 50.63 0.45
C GLY A 422 -9.22 49.45 0.52
N THR A 423 -8.89 48.40 -0.23
CA THR A 423 -9.60 47.13 -0.21
C THR A 423 -8.65 46.07 0.34
N PRO A 424 -9.15 44.94 0.87
CA PRO A 424 -8.33 43.83 1.33
C PRO A 424 -7.17 43.50 0.37
N ILE A 425 -5.93 43.76 0.78
CA ILE A 425 -4.71 43.50 0.00
C ILE A 425 -3.86 42.47 0.74
N GLN A 426 -3.57 41.37 0.08
CA GLN A 426 -2.85 40.24 0.66
C GLN A 426 -1.33 40.48 0.64
N PRO A 427 -0.56 39.79 1.48
CA PRO A 427 0.91 39.84 1.49
C PRO A 427 1.57 39.66 0.12
N GLY A 428 2.52 40.52 -0.20
CA GLY A 428 3.23 40.54 -1.49
C GLY A 428 2.36 40.93 -2.69
N GLN A 429 1.06 41.18 -2.50
CA GLN A 429 0.13 41.58 -3.54
C GLN A 429 0.26 43.08 -3.78
N THR A 430 0.30 43.48 -5.05
CA THR A 430 0.11 44.87 -5.47
C THR A 430 -1.30 45.01 -6.03
N LEU A 431 -2.07 45.96 -5.49
CA LEU A 431 -3.38 46.35 -5.99
C LEU A 431 -3.31 47.76 -6.56
N VAL A 432 -4.10 48.00 -7.59
CA VAL A 432 -4.20 49.30 -8.24
C VAL A 432 -5.51 49.94 -7.81
N PHE A 433 -5.41 51.13 -7.23
CA PHE A 433 -6.54 51.91 -6.76
C PHE A 433 -6.85 53.02 -7.74
N THR A 434 -8.09 53.05 -8.19
CA THR A 434 -8.57 54.09 -9.11
C THR A 434 -9.16 55.23 -8.29
N VAL A 435 -8.52 56.40 -8.39
CA VAL A 435 -8.91 57.61 -7.70
C VAL A 435 -9.41 58.63 -8.73
N PRO A 436 -10.72 58.92 -8.78
CA PRO A 436 -11.27 59.89 -9.72
C PRO A 436 -10.82 61.30 -9.37
N TRP A 437 -10.39 62.04 -10.38
CA TRP A 437 -10.16 63.48 -10.33
C TRP A 437 -10.92 64.16 -11.46
N THR A 438 -11.82 65.09 -11.13
CA THR A 438 -12.49 65.94 -12.13
C THR A 438 -11.77 67.29 -12.22
N PRO A 439 -10.88 67.50 -13.20
CA PRO A 439 -10.28 68.81 -13.41
C PRO A 439 -11.36 69.83 -13.75
N THR A 440 -11.37 70.95 -13.04
CA THR A 440 -12.39 72.00 -13.20
C THR A 440 -11.95 73.10 -14.16
N ALA A 441 -10.69 73.10 -14.60
CA ALA A 441 -10.12 74.05 -15.52
C ALA A 441 -9.10 73.36 -16.44
N GLU A 442 -8.98 73.87 -17.66
CA GLU A 442 -7.93 73.47 -18.61
C GLU A 442 -6.53 73.92 -18.13
N GLY A 443 -5.49 73.18 -18.48
CA GLY A 443 -4.10 73.54 -18.19
C GLY A 443 -3.23 72.36 -17.73
N ALA A 444 -1.94 72.65 -17.53
CA ALA A 444 -0.95 71.67 -17.06
C ALA A 444 -0.93 71.57 -15.53
N GLU A 445 -0.86 70.35 -15.00
CA GLU A 445 -0.91 69.99 -13.59
C GLU A 445 0.12 68.90 -13.25
N VAL A 446 0.48 68.77 -11.97
CA VAL A 446 1.40 67.72 -11.48
C VAL A 446 0.78 67.00 -10.28
N LEU A 447 0.73 65.67 -10.34
CA LEU A 447 0.04 64.79 -9.39
C LEU A 447 1.00 63.77 -8.74
N TYR A 448 0.65 63.25 -7.55
CA TYR A 448 1.30 62.10 -6.93
C TYR A 448 0.33 61.30 -6.04
N GLY A 449 0.59 60.00 -5.88
CA GLY A 449 -0.22 59.10 -5.06
C GLY A 449 0.39 58.88 -3.67
N LYS A 450 -0.47 58.61 -2.68
CA LYS A 450 -0.08 58.27 -1.31
C LYS A 450 -0.97 57.18 -0.71
N VAL A 451 -0.39 56.18 -0.05
CA VAL A 451 -1.11 55.22 0.78
C VAL A 451 -1.01 55.61 2.26
N VAL A 452 -2.08 55.39 3.01
CA VAL A 452 -2.17 55.69 4.44
C VAL A 452 -2.77 54.50 5.17
N LEU A 453 -1.92 53.70 5.80
CA LEU A 453 -2.32 52.59 6.68
C LEU A 453 -2.08 52.97 8.15
N SER A 454 -3.06 52.73 9.01
CA SER A 454 -2.88 52.93 10.46
C SER A 454 -1.98 51.84 11.04
N GLY A 455 -0.85 52.23 11.61
CA GLY A 455 0.13 51.27 12.12
C GLY A 455 1.01 50.65 11.04
N ASP A 456 1.12 51.30 9.87
CA ASP A 456 2.09 50.92 8.84
C ASP A 456 3.49 50.80 9.43
N GLN A 457 4.13 49.66 9.16
CA GLN A 457 5.41 49.29 9.76
C GLN A 457 6.62 49.80 8.95
N ASN A 458 6.41 50.47 7.80
CA ASN A 458 7.44 51.07 6.95
C ASN A 458 6.99 52.32 6.15
N PRO A 459 6.62 53.44 6.81
CA PRO A 459 5.98 54.61 6.18
C PRO A 459 6.84 55.41 5.18
N GLY A 460 8.11 54.99 4.96
CA GLY A 460 9.03 55.65 4.03
C GLY A 460 8.76 55.33 2.55
N ASN A 461 7.90 54.35 2.28
CA ASN A 461 7.52 53.91 0.93
C ASN A 461 6.06 54.31 0.57
N ASP A 462 5.43 55.20 1.36
CA ASP A 462 4.00 55.51 1.26
C ASP A 462 3.60 56.42 0.10
N THR A 463 4.55 56.99 -0.66
CA THR A 463 4.27 57.97 -1.74
C THR A 463 4.92 57.59 -3.06
N THR A 464 4.23 57.84 -4.17
CA THR A 464 4.73 57.59 -5.53
C THR A 464 5.62 58.71 -6.06
N GLU A 465 6.25 58.50 -7.22
CA GLU A 465 6.83 59.59 -8.03
C GLU A 465 5.75 60.55 -8.57
N LEU A 466 6.18 61.75 -9.02
CA LEU A 466 5.31 62.80 -9.57
C LEU A 466 4.93 62.50 -11.04
N LEU A 467 3.69 62.82 -11.43
CA LEU A 467 3.15 62.67 -12.79
C LEU A 467 2.65 64.02 -13.35
N GLU A 468 3.09 64.41 -14.54
CA GLU A 468 2.62 65.62 -15.25
C GLU A 468 1.38 65.31 -16.11
N VAL A 469 0.36 66.17 -16.09
CA VAL A 469 -0.94 66.01 -16.79
C VAL A 469 -1.38 67.31 -17.49
N ASN A 470 -2.00 67.22 -18.66
CA ASN A 470 -2.66 68.28 -19.43
C ASN A 470 -4.18 68.00 -19.59
N VAL A 471 -5.04 69.02 -19.83
CA VAL A 471 -6.52 68.84 -19.80
C VAL A 471 -7.31 69.28 -21.10
N ASP A 472 -8.13 68.40 -21.77
CA ASP A 472 -8.78 68.44 -23.15
C ASP A 472 -10.39 68.44 -23.24
N ALA A 473 -11.10 68.12 -24.39
CA ALA A 473 -12.60 68.27 -24.72
C ALA A 473 -13.40 67.09 -25.50
N LEU A 474 -14.78 67.04 -25.66
CA LEU A 474 -15.68 65.85 -26.09
C LEU A 474 -16.64 65.91 -27.37
N GLY A 475 -17.13 64.75 -27.96
CA GLY A 475 -18.05 64.48 -29.17
C GLY A 475 -19.09 63.26 -29.11
N SER A 476 -19.70 62.68 -30.21
CA SER A 476 -20.77 61.58 -30.22
C SER A 476 -20.87 60.55 -31.43
N LEU A 477 -21.57 59.37 -31.30
CA LEU A 477 -21.72 58.23 -32.28
C LEU A 477 -23.15 57.55 -32.31
N SER A 478 -23.65 57.03 -33.45
CA SER A 478 -24.98 56.33 -33.60
C SER A 478 -25.09 55.33 -34.78
N GLY A 479 -26.13 54.44 -34.86
CA GLY A 479 -26.29 53.46 -35.97
C GLY A 479 -27.37 52.35 -35.85
N ILE A 480 -27.31 51.28 -36.68
CA ILE A 480 -28.22 50.09 -36.70
C ILE A 480 -27.45 48.74 -36.69
N ALA A 481 -27.94 47.74 -35.93
CA ALA A 481 -27.48 46.34 -35.91
C ALA A 481 -28.54 45.37 -36.48
N SER A 482 -28.11 44.39 -37.29
CA SER A 482 -29.00 43.44 -37.99
C SER A 482 -28.45 42.01 -38.11
N VAL A 483 -29.32 41.03 -38.43
CA VAL A 483 -28.95 39.66 -38.85
C VAL A 483 -29.75 39.28 -40.10
N ALA A 484 -29.07 38.83 -41.16
CA ALA A 484 -29.69 38.49 -42.44
C ALA A 484 -30.65 39.57 -43.00
N GLY A 485 -30.39 40.86 -42.69
CA GLY A 485 -31.20 42.01 -43.12
C GLY A 485 -32.36 42.37 -42.20
N GLU A 486 -32.62 41.62 -41.13
CA GLU A 486 -33.65 41.92 -40.14
C GLU A 486 -33.06 42.62 -38.90
N PRO A 487 -33.79 43.55 -38.26
CA PRO A 487 -33.31 44.24 -37.06
C PRO A 487 -32.93 43.28 -35.94
N LEU A 488 -31.73 43.47 -35.38
CA LEU A 488 -31.23 42.66 -34.29
C LEU A 488 -31.29 43.46 -32.99
N ALA A 489 -32.29 43.18 -32.16
CA ALA A 489 -32.40 43.76 -30.82
C ALA A 489 -31.32 43.22 -29.88
N ASP A 490 -30.96 43.98 -28.85
CA ASP A 490 -30.04 43.56 -27.79
C ASP A 490 -28.65 43.12 -28.30
N ALA A 491 -28.21 43.61 -29.47
CA ALA A 491 -26.81 43.53 -29.87
C ALA A 491 -26.02 44.54 -29.03
N TYR A 492 -24.89 44.13 -28.48
CA TYR A 492 -24.02 44.96 -27.65
C TYR A 492 -23.03 45.69 -28.54
N ILE A 493 -23.09 47.02 -28.57
CA ILE A 493 -22.19 47.89 -29.33
C ILE A 493 -21.18 48.49 -28.36
N SER A 494 -19.89 48.37 -28.65
CA SER A 494 -18.80 48.92 -27.84
C SER A 494 -17.79 49.68 -28.70
N VAL A 495 -17.23 50.75 -28.14
CA VAL A 495 -16.09 51.46 -28.70
C VAL A 495 -14.82 50.91 -28.04
N GLU A 496 -14.04 50.15 -28.81
CA GLU A 496 -12.87 49.42 -28.34
C GLU A 496 -11.83 50.37 -27.71
N GLY A 497 -11.32 49.96 -26.54
CA GLY A 497 -10.40 50.78 -25.75
C GLY A 497 -11.05 51.86 -24.90
N THR A 498 -12.40 51.89 -24.80
CA THR A 498 -13.16 52.81 -23.95
C THR A 498 -14.32 52.10 -23.23
N ASP A 499 -14.92 52.75 -22.23
CA ASP A 499 -16.12 52.24 -21.55
C ASP A 499 -17.43 52.58 -22.29
N PHE A 500 -17.37 53.27 -23.43
CA PHE A 500 -18.55 53.67 -24.18
C PHE A 500 -19.18 52.47 -24.87
N SER A 501 -20.36 52.09 -24.41
CA SER A 501 -21.15 51.00 -24.97
C SER A 501 -22.64 51.25 -24.85
N THR A 502 -23.41 50.56 -25.69
CA THR A 502 -24.87 50.62 -25.71
C THR A 502 -25.42 49.32 -26.28
N VAL A 503 -26.74 49.13 -26.24
CA VAL A 503 -27.40 47.99 -26.88
C VAL A 503 -28.37 48.48 -27.94
N SER A 504 -28.49 47.71 -29.03
CA SER A 504 -29.49 48.00 -30.04
C SER A 504 -30.90 47.79 -29.50
N THR A 505 -31.81 48.66 -29.93
CA THR A 505 -33.25 48.58 -29.59
C THR A 505 -33.94 47.46 -30.37
N ILE A 506 -35.24 47.25 -30.11
CA ILE A 506 -36.07 46.29 -30.86
C ILE A 506 -36.05 46.52 -32.39
N ASP A 507 -35.84 47.77 -32.81
CA ASP A 507 -35.73 48.16 -34.22
C ASP A 507 -34.28 48.16 -34.73
N GLY A 508 -33.35 47.60 -33.96
CA GLY A 508 -31.92 47.48 -34.31
C GLY A 508 -31.10 48.75 -34.08
N THR A 509 -31.68 49.88 -33.69
CA THR A 509 -30.97 51.18 -33.59
C THR A 509 -30.15 51.35 -32.31
N TYR A 510 -29.05 52.13 -32.34
CA TYR A 510 -28.18 52.43 -31.17
C TYR A 510 -27.59 53.87 -31.19
N SER A 511 -27.19 54.41 -30.03
CA SER A 511 -26.60 55.77 -29.88
C SER A 511 -25.69 55.93 -28.64
N LEU A 512 -24.62 56.76 -28.77
CA LEU A 512 -23.58 57.07 -27.78
C LEU A 512 -23.20 58.58 -27.80
N PRO A 513 -23.69 59.41 -26.87
CA PRO A 513 -23.64 60.88 -27.00
C PRO A 513 -22.38 61.62 -26.49
N TYR A 514 -21.40 60.97 -25.84
CA TYR A 514 -20.29 61.65 -25.13
C TYR A 514 -18.93 60.98 -25.28
N ILE A 515 -18.43 60.78 -26.50
CA ILE A 515 -17.15 60.13 -26.78
C ILE A 515 -16.05 61.20 -26.97
N PRO A 516 -14.87 61.07 -26.34
CA PRO A 516 -13.73 61.97 -26.58
C PRO A 516 -13.36 62.08 -28.06
N MET A 517 -12.76 63.21 -28.46
CA MET A 517 -12.30 63.35 -29.83
C MET A 517 -11.13 62.39 -30.10
N GLY A 518 -11.19 61.64 -31.20
CA GLY A 518 -10.20 60.59 -31.47
C GLY A 518 -10.66 59.61 -32.55
N SER A 519 -9.79 58.67 -32.92
CA SER A 519 -10.14 57.59 -33.86
C SER A 519 -10.17 56.26 -33.10
N TYR A 520 -11.25 55.51 -33.26
CA TYR A 520 -11.55 54.29 -32.50
C TYR A 520 -11.91 53.12 -33.42
N THR A 521 -11.86 51.90 -32.88
CA THR A 521 -12.57 50.75 -33.44
C THR A 521 -13.88 50.58 -32.68
N VAL A 522 -14.97 50.22 -33.35
CA VAL A 522 -16.30 50.00 -32.76
C VAL A 522 -16.78 48.62 -33.19
N SER A 523 -17.32 47.84 -32.27
CA SER A 523 -17.77 46.47 -32.50
C SER A 523 -19.21 46.24 -32.05
N ALA A 524 -19.88 45.27 -32.67
CA ALA A 524 -21.18 44.76 -32.26
C ALA A 524 -21.12 43.24 -32.01
N SER A 525 -21.65 42.79 -30.87
CA SER A 525 -21.65 41.39 -30.45
C SER A 525 -23.00 40.95 -29.88
N LYS A 526 -23.33 39.66 -30.02
CA LYS A 526 -24.52 39.08 -29.38
C LYS A 526 -24.32 37.58 -29.14
N PRO A 527 -24.62 37.05 -27.94
CA PRO A 527 -24.53 35.61 -27.68
C PRO A 527 -25.34 34.78 -28.69
N GLY A 528 -24.69 33.79 -29.29
CA GLY A 528 -25.25 32.97 -30.37
C GLY A 528 -24.86 33.42 -31.78
N TYR A 529 -24.11 34.52 -31.91
CA TYR A 529 -23.67 35.09 -33.17
C TYR A 529 -22.16 35.38 -33.18
N TYR A 530 -21.55 35.45 -34.36
CA TYR A 530 -20.21 36.01 -34.59
C TYR A 530 -20.24 37.55 -34.52
N ASP A 531 -19.19 38.13 -33.94
CA ASP A 531 -19.03 39.58 -33.76
C ASP A 531 -18.62 40.30 -35.07
N ASP A 532 -18.93 41.60 -35.19
CA ASP A 532 -18.62 42.47 -36.34
C ASP A 532 -17.97 43.80 -35.88
N SER A 533 -16.95 44.32 -36.58
CA SER A 533 -16.10 45.45 -36.10
C SER A 533 -15.63 46.41 -37.22
N HIS A 534 -15.61 47.72 -36.94
CA HIS A 534 -15.24 48.80 -37.89
C HIS A 534 -14.41 49.93 -37.24
N SER A 535 -13.62 50.68 -38.01
CA SER A 535 -12.87 51.86 -37.51
C SER A 535 -13.60 53.18 -37.82
N VAL A 536 -13.70 54.08 -36.83
CA VAL A 536 -14.53 55.31 -36.83
C VAL A 536 -13.78 56.48 -36.18
N THR A 537 -13.92 57.72 -36.69
CA THR A 537 -13.35 58.94 -36.08
C THR A 537 -14.42 59.84 -35.45
N ILE A 538 -14.20 60.28 -34.21
CA ILE A 538 -15.06 61.17 -33.42
C ILE A 538 -14.44 62.57 -33.33
N VAL A 539 -15.26 63.59 -33.57
CA VAL A 539 -14.88 65.01 -33.54
C VAL A 539 -15.60 65.73 -32.40
N GLY A 540 -14.88 66.60 -31.69
CA GLY A 540 -15.43 67.35 -30.55
C GLY A 540 -16.63 68.22 -30.94
N GLY A 541 -17.77 68.01 -30.30
CA GLY A 541 -19.03 68.72 -30.57
C GLY A 541 -19.89 68.18 -31.73
N GLU A 542 -19.51 67.07 -32.40
CA GLU A 542 -20.24 66.50 -33.57
C GLU A 542 -20.78 65.07 -33.33
N ASN A 543 -21.61 64.53 -34.25
CA ASN A 543 -22.16 63.15 -34.22
C ASN A 543 -21.73 62.31 -35.44
N THR A 544 -21.15 61.14 -35.20
CA THR A 544 -20.70 60.16 -36.20
C THR A 544 -21.68 58.98 -36.34
N THR A 545 -21.77 58.31 -37.51
CA THR A 545 -22.72 57.18 -37.75
C THR A 545 -22.04 55.90 -38.30
N GLN A 546 -22.43 54.70 -37.83
CA GLN A 546 -21.90 53.38 -38.26
C GLN A 546 -22.94 52.23 -38.11
N ASP A 547 -23.09 51.29 -39.04
CA ASP A 547 -24.04 50.14 -38.95
C ASP A 547 -23.31 48.77 -38.83
N PHE A 548 -23.99 47.70 -38.38
CA PHE A 548 -23.44 46.33 -38.14
C PHE A 548 -24.35 45.17 -38.62
N THR A 549 -23.75 44.04 -39.03
CA THR A 549 -24.48 42.80 -39.44
C THR A 549 -23.84 41.51 -38.87
N LEU A 550 -24.55 40.78 -38.00
CA LEU A 550 -24.05 39.57 -37.30
C LEU A 550 -24.52 38.25 -37.95
N ALA A 551 -23.84 37.11 -37.68
CA ALA A 551 -24.13 35.76 -38.23
C ALA A 551 -24.20 34.65 -37.15
N ASP A 552 -25.05 33.61 -37.28
CA ASP A 552 -25.28 32.56 -36.26
C ASP A 552 -24.09 31.60 -35.99
N ILE A 553 -24.00 31.04 -34.77
CA ILE A 553 -23.03 30.00 -34.35
C ILE A 553 -23.67 28.58 -34.29
N LEU A 554 -23.10 27.60 -35.01
CA LEU A 554 -23.55 26.18 -35.05
C LEU A 554 -22.68 25.26 -34.16
N LEU A 555 -23.17 24.85 -32.98
CA LEU A 555 -22.39 24.07 -32.00
C LEU A 555 -22.65 22.54 -32.09
N PRO A 556 -21.62 21.69 -32.05
CA PRO A 556 -21.83 20.24 -32.05
C PRO A 556 -22.25 19.70 -30.67
N PRO A 557 -22.92 18.52 -30.60
CA PRO A 557 -23.16 17.80 -29.35
C PRO A 557 -21.85 17.47 -28.63
N GLN A 558 -21.88 17.38 -27.31
CA GLN A 558 -20.70 17.06 -26.48
C GLN A 558 -20.78 15.65 -25.90
N GLU A 559 -19.64 15.10 -25.45
CA GLU A 559 -19.59 13.85 -24.67
C GLU A 559 -20.29 12.65 -25.33
N VAL A 560 -20.16 12.49 -26.65
CA VAL A 560 -20.70 11.30 -27.31
C VAL A 560 -19.99 10.05 -26.79
N GLN A 561 -20.75 9.08 -26.30
CA GLN A 561 -20.27 7.79 -25.78
C GLN A 561 -21.09 6.64 -26.39
N ALA A 562 -20.45 5.49 -26.56
CA ALA A 562 -21.04 4.25 -27.00
C ALA A 562 -20.72 3.14 -26.00
N LEU A 563 -21.74 2.44 -25.52
CA LEU A 563 -21.63 1.36 -24.55
C LEU A 563 -22.30 0.11 -25.10
N GLU A 564 -21.61 -1.03 -25.02
CA GLU A 564 -22.22 -2.33 -25.32
C GLU A 564 -23.08 -2.78 -24.15
N GLU A 565 -24.40 -2.85 -24.37
CA GLU A 565 -25.36 -3.32 -23.37
C GLU A 565 -25.38 -4.85 -23.32
N ASN A 566 -25.34 -5.49 -24.50
CA ASN A 566 -25.22 -6.92 -24.69
C ASN A 566 -24.71 -7.20 -26.11
N LEU A 567 -24.60 -8.48 -26.50
CA LEU A 567 -24.07 -8.87 -27.82
C LEU A 567 -24.87 -8.31 -29.01
N ASP A 568 -26.11 -7.85 -28.81
CA ASP A 568 -27.01 -7.41 -29.87
C ASP A 568 -27.26 -5.90 -29.92
N VAL A 569 -26.88 -5.14 -28.88
CA VAL A 569 -27.28 -3.73 -28.72
C VAL A 569 -26.14 -2.84 -28.22
N ILE A 570 -25.98 -1.70 -28.87
CA ILE A 570 -25.12 -0.58 -28.43
C ILE A 570 -26.00 0.60 -28.03
N ILE A 571 -25.72 1.20 -26.87
CA ILE A 571 -26.31 2.44 -26.40
C ILE A 571 -25.40 3.60 -26.77
N ILE A 572 -25.92 4.62 -27.45
CA ILE A 572 -25.21 5.85 -27.81
C ILE A 572 -25.82 7.01 -27.03
N SER A 573 -25.03 7.76 -26.27
CA SER A 573 -25.49 8.91 -25.46
C SER A 573 -24.63 10.15 -25.66
N TRP A 574 -25.20 11.35 -25.48
CA TRP A 574 -24.48 12.63 -25.62
C TRP A 574 -25.10 13.78 -24.80
N SER A 575 -24.38 14.88 -24.69
CA SER A 575 -24.79 16.14 -24.04
C SER A 575 -25.25 17.18 -25.06
N ALA A 576 -26.36 17.86 -24.79
CA ALA A 576 -26.98 18.83 -25.70
C ALA A 576 -26.17 20.15 -25.82
N PRO A 577 -26.00 20.74 -27.02
CA PRO A 577 -25.35 22.03 -27.17
C PRO A 577 -26.25 23.18 -26.71
N SER A 578 -25.66 24.23 -26.12
CA SER A 578 -26.38 25.41 -25.63
C SER A 578 -26.77 26.37 -26.78
N SER A 579 -27.83 26.06 -27.53
CA SER A 579 -28.34 26.93 -28.60
C SER A 579 -29.87 26.92 -28.69
N ARG A 580 -30.46 28.12 -28.87
CA ARG A 580 -31.93 28.34 -28.93
C ARG A 580 -32.56 27.95 -30.28
N ALA A 581 -31.74 27.58 -31.26
CA ALA A 581 -32.15 27.23 -32.63
C ALA A 581 -32.18 25.71 -32.89
N LEU A 582 -31.96 24.87 -31.87
CA LEU A 582 -31.80 23.41 -32.04
C LEU A 582 -33.12 22.70 -32.39
N ILE A 583 -33.12 21.92 -33.48
CA ILE A 583 -34.24 21.07 -33.92
C ILE A 583 -34.10 19.64 -33.39
N GLY A 584 -32.87 19.10 -33.35
CA GLY A 584 -32.61 17.74 -32.90
C GLY A 584 -31.26 17.21 -33.37
N TYR A 585 -31.09 15.89 -33.30
CA TYR A 585 -29.83 15.19 -33.56
C TYR A 585 -30.00 14.11 -34.61
N ARG A 586 -28.95 13.83 -35.37
CA ARG A 586 -28.86 12.62 -36.19
C ARG A 586 -27.65 11.80 -35.78
N VAL A 587 -27.81 10.48 -35.82
CA VAL A 587 -26.82 9.47 -35.41
C VAL A 587 -26.47 8.57 -36.60
N TRP A 588 -25.19 8.30 -36.75
CA TRP A 588 -24.64 7.37 -37.73
C TRP A 588 -23.68 6.38 -37.08
N ARG A 589 -23.56 5.20 -37.66
CA ARG A 589 -22.51 4.22 -37.38
C ARG A 589 -21.47 4.24 -38.50
N LEU A 590 -20.19 4.16 -38.16
CA LEU A 590 -19.08 4.11 -39.11
C LEU A 590 -18.00 3.13 -38.65
N VAL A 591 -17.23 2.62 -39.61
CA VAL A 591 -15.99 1.89 -39.31
C VAL A 591 -14.95 2.90 -38.82
N HIS A 592 -14.22 2.55 -37.75
CA HIS A 592 -13.13 3.36 -37.22
C HIS A 592 -12.04 3.57 -38.28
N GLY A 593 -11.62 4.81 -38.50
CA GLY A 593 -10.71 5.22 -39.58
C GLY A 593 -11.42 5.99 -40.70
N GLU A 594 -12.75 5.88 -40.80
CA GLU A 594 -13.57 6.57 -41.81
C GLU A 594 -14.20 7.88 -41.29
N GLU A 595 -13.68 8.48 -40.22
CA GLU A 595 -14.22 9.71 -39.61
C GLU A 595 -14.23 10.93 -40.57
N ASN A 596 -13.43 10.90 -41.63
CA ASN A 596 -13.36 11.99 -42.61
C ASN A 596 -14.14 11.71 -43.91
N ASN A 597 -14.90 10.60 -43.98
CA ASN A 597 -15.55 10.12 -45.19
C ASN A 597 -17.03 9.81 -44.91
N GLU A 598 -17.88 10.83 -44.86
CA GLU A 598 -19.30 10.67 -44.46
C GLU A 598 -20.12 9.77 -45.40
N ASP A 599 -19.67 9.54 -46.64
CA ASP A 599 -20.34 8.67 -47.60
C ASP A 599 -20.29 7.18 -47.18
N THR A 600 -19.38 6.79 -46.29
CA THR A 600 -19.27 5.42 -45.78
C THR A 600 -20.10 5.18 -44.51
N TRP A 601 -20.72 6.24 -43.96
CA TRP A 601 -21.45 6.16 -42.70
C TRP A 601 -22.86 5.61 -42.91
N VAL A 602 -23.26 4.69 -42.03
CA VAL A 602 -24.62 4.11 -42.04
C VAL A 602 -25.50 4.97 -41.14
N SER A 603 -26.52 5.63 -41.73
CA SER A 603 -27.47 6.45 -40.97
C SER A 603 -28.39 5.55 -40.14
N LEU A 604 -28.37 5.74 -38.81
CA LEU A 604 -29.26 5.05 -37.89
C LEU A 604 -30.55 5.84 -37.68
N THR A 605 -30.48 7.17 -37.75
CA THR A 605 -31.64 8.07 -37.67
C THR A 605 -31.78 8.90 -38.96
N PRO A 606 -32.73 8.57 -39.85
CA PRO A 606 -32.91 9.30 -41.10
C PRO A 606 -33.48 10.71 -40.92
N ILE A 607 -34.12 11.00 -39.79
CA ILE A 607 -34.71 12.29 -39.42
C ILE A 607 -34.14 12.72 -38.06
N PRO A 608 -33.98 14.03 -37.77
CA PRO A 608 -33.54 14.49 -36.46
C PRO A 608 -34.44 13.99 -35.32
N ILE A 609 -33.82 13.47 -34.26
CA ILE A 609 -34.47 13.04 -33.01
C ILE A 609 -34.22 14.06 -31.90
N SER A 610 -35.13 14.17 -30.93
CA SER A 610 -35.03 15.15 -29.83
C SER A 610 -34.41 14.60 -28.54
N VAL A 611 -34.24 13.28 -28.45
CA VAL A 611 -33.62 12.61 -27.30
C VAL A 611 -32.09 12.68 -27.39
N THR A 612 -31.42 12.49 -26.26
CA THR A 612 -29.95 12.49 -26.14
C THR A 612 -29.35 11.09 -25.99
N GLU A 613 -30.13 10.06 -26.32
CA GLU A 613 -29.74 8.66 -26.29
C GLU A 613 -30.38 7.91 -27.48
N TYR A 614 -29.67 6.93 -28.04
CA TYR A 614 -30.15 6.07 -29.12
C TYR A 614 -29.63 4.63 -28.98
N LEU A 615 -30.47 3.64 -29.32
CA LEU A 615 -30.12 2.21 -29.30
C LEU A 615 -29.84 1.70 -30.72
N ASP A 616 -28.60 1.29 -31.01
CA ASP A 616 -28.25 0.59 -32.24
C ASP A 616 -28.52 -0.91 -32.09
N ILE A 617 -29.76 -1.30 -32.39
CA ILE A 617 -30.25 -2.68 -32.34
C ILE A 617 -29.81 -3.55 -33.53
N TYR A 618 -29.02 -3.00 -34.45
CA TYR A 618 -28.51 -3.72 -35.61
C TYR A 618 -27.08 -4.22 -35.40
N TRP A 619 -26.52 -4.05 -34.20
CA TRP A 619 -25.15 -4.37 -33.87
C TRP A 619 -24.78 -5.82 -34.16
N ASN A 620 -25.68 -6.78 -33.91
CA ASN A 620 -25.44 -8.20 -34.22
C ASN A 620 -25.42 -8.57 -35.71
N THR A 621 -25.77 -7.64 -36.59
CA THR A 621 -25.80 -7.87 -38.05
C THR A 621 -24.62 -7.24 -38.78
N VAL A 622 -23.72 -6.57 -38.08
CA VAL A 622 -22.56 -5.89 -38.70
C VAL A 622 -21.37 -6.83 -38.81
N ASP A 623 -20.52 -6.59 -39.81
CA ASP A 623 -19.30 -7.35 -40.00
C ASP A 623 -18.29 -7.12 -38.86
N TYR A 624 -17.38 -8.06 -38.64
CA TYR A 624 -16.33 -7.92 -37.64
C TYR A 624 -15.38 -6.76 -37.99
N ASN A 625 -15.45 -5.68 -37.22
CA ASN A 625 -14.61 -4.50 -37.38
C ASN A 625 -14.60 -3.64 -36.10
N SER A 626 -13.79 -2.60 -36.09
CA SER A 626 -13.88 -1.51 -35.10
C SER A 626 -14.83 -0.43 -35.61
N TYR A 627 -15.74 0.03 -34.75
CA TYR A 627 -16.79 0.99 -35.09
C TYR A 627 -16.79 2.19 -34.14
N ARG A 628 -17.31 3.31 -34.63
CA ARG A 628 -17.68 4.50 -33.85
C ARG A 628 -19.06 4.98 -34.28
N TRP A 629 -19.64 5.86 -33.47
CA TRP A 629 -20.89 6.54 -33.79
C TRP A 629 -20.64 8.04 -33.88
N ALA A 630 -21.19 8.66 -34.92
CA ALA A 630 -21.14 10.09 -35.14
C ALA A 630 -22.49 10.71 -34.81
N VAL A 631 -22.51 11.84 -34.11
CA VAL A 631 -23.71 12.61 -33.80
C VAL A 631 -23.56 14.06 -34.28
N LYS A 632 -24.56 14.57 -35.00
CA LYS A 632 -24.65 15.98 -35.44
C LYS A 632 -25.91 16.63 -34.89
N ALA A 633 -25.81 17.89 -34.46
CA ALA A 633 -26.94 18.75 -34.12
C ALA A 633 -27.46 19.46 -35.37
N TYR A 634 -28.79 19.59 -35.49
CA TYR A 634 -29.45 20.29 -36.60
C TYR A 634 -30.22 21.51 -36.09
N TYR A 635 -30.14 22.62 -36.82
CA TYR A 635 -30.64 23.93 -36.41
C TYR A 635 -31.75 24.48 -37.34
N THR A 636 -32.51 25.48 -36.86
CA THR A 636 -33.47 26.24 -37.67
C THR A 636 -32.80 26.81 -38.90
N GLY A 637 -33.34 26.51 -40.10
CA GLY A 637 -32.71 26.81 -41.38
C GLY A 637 -32.14 25.57 -42.10
N GLY A 638 -32.01 24.43 -41.40
CA GLY A 638 -31.58 23.16 -41.98
C GLY A 638 -30.07 22.89 -41.88
N GLU A 639 -29.31 23.84 -41.34
CA GLU A 639 -27.87 23.72 -41.15
C GLU A 639 -27.51 22.72 -40.03
N ALA A 640 -26.43 21.98 -40.22
CA ALA A 640 -25.94 20.97 -39.28
C ALA A 640 -24.60 21.38 -38.67
N SER A 641 -24.40 21.05 -37.40
CA SER A 641 -23.08 21.16 -36.76
C SER A 641 -22.06 20.20 -37.39
N PRO A 642 -20.75 20.40 -37.14
CA PRO A 642 -19.76 19.34 -37.28
C PRO A 642 -20.15 18.08 -36.49
N ALA A 643 -19.61 16.91 -36.87
CA ALA A 643 -19.84 15.67 -36.16
C ALA A 643 -18.99 15.55 -34.89
N THR A 644 -19.59 15.02 -33.82
CA THR A 644 -18.86 14.52 -32.64
C THR A 644 -18.91 13.00 -32.62
N PHE A 645 -17.80 12.36 -32.26
CA PHE A 645 -17.64 10.91 -32.33
C PHE A 645 -17.55 10.24 -30.96
N SER A 646 -18.13 9.05 -30.82
CA SER A 646 -18.05 8.19 -29.62
C SER A 646 -16.65 7.62 -29.38
N ASN A 647 -16.44 6.90 -28.27
CA ASN A 647 -15.37 5.90 -28.15
C ASN A 647 -15.50 4.76 -29.20
N ILE A 648 -14.44 3.96 -29.35
CA ILE A 648 -14.38 2.84 -30.30
C ILE A 648 -14.94 1.57 -29.66
N ILE A 649 -15.77 0.81 -30.40
CA ILE A 649 -16.21 -0.54 -30.05
C ILE A 649 -15.75 -1.52 -31.14
N THR A 650 -15.10 -2.63 -30.75
CA THR A 650 -14.57 -3.63 -31.71
C THR A 650 -15.38 -4.93 -31.63
N LEU A 651 -15.98 -5.32 -32.74
CA LEU A 651 -16.72 -6.58 -32.88
C LEU A 651 -15.79 -7.69 -33.38
N ILE A 652 -15.70 -8.79 -32.63
CA ILE A 652 -14.87 -9.97 -32.92
C ILE A 652 -15.72 -11.25 -33.00
N PRO A 653 -15.30 -12.28 -33.75
CA PRO A 653 -16.02 -13.55 -33.85
C PRO A 653 -16.11 -14.31 -32.52
N LEU A 654 -17.23 -15.01 -32.31
CA LEU A 654 -17.42 -15.94 -31.19
C LEU A 654 -16.63 -17.25 -31.41
N LEU A 655 -16.26 -17.91 -30.32
CA LEU A 655 -15.60 -19.21 -30.30
C LEU A 655 -16.44 -20.21 -29.51
N THR A 656 -16.42 -21.47 -29.94
CA THR A 656 -16.99 -22.59 -29.19
C THR A 656 -15.87 -23.35 -28.49
N GLN A 657 -16.02 -23.58 -27.19
CA GLN A 657 -15.14 -24.41 -26.37
C GLN A 657 -15.85 -25.73 -26.03
N ASP A 658 -15.26 -26.85 -26.45
CA ASP A 658 -15.73 -28.20 -26.13
C ASP A 658 -14.90 -28.82 -25.00
N ILE A 659 -15.54 -29.29 -23.94
CA ILE A 659 -14.92 -29.89 -22.76
C ILE A 659 -15.46 -31.30 -22.54
N ALA A 660 -14.58 -32.30 -22.56
CA ALA A 660 -14.94 -33.69 -22.28
C ALA A 660 -14.97 -33.95 -20.76
N LEU A 661 -16.16 -34.20 -20.21
CA LEU A 661 -16.39 -34.52 -18.81
C LEU A 661 -16.47 -36.04 -18.60
N GLN A 662 -15.83 -36.54 -17.55
CA GLN A 662 -15.88 -37.94 -17.10
C GLN A 662 -16.92 -38.12 -16.00
N SER A 663 -17.30 -39.38 -15.72
CA SER A 663 -18.07 -39.70 -14.52
C SER A 663 -17.26 -39.36 -13.26
N GLY A 664 -17.90 -38.83 -12.22
CA GLY A 664 -17.24 -38.33 -11.01
C GLY A 664 -16.89 -36.84 -11.09
N TRP A 665 -15.95 -36.41 -10.26
CA TRP A 665 -15.52 -35.01 -10.19
C TRP A 665 -14.60 -34.65 -11.36
N ASN A 666 -14.88 -33.53 -12.00
CA ASN A 666 -14.09 -32.92 -13.07
C ASN A 666 -13.65 -31.52 -12.66
N LEU A 667 -12.40 -31.15 -12.97
CA LEU A 667 -11.84 -29.83 -12.70
C LEU A 667 -11.71 -29.05 -14.02
N VAL A 668 -12.56 -28.06 -14.24
CA VAL A 668 -12.75 -27.41 -15.55
C VAL A 668 -12.81 -25.89 -15.44
N SER A 669 -12.50 -25.22 -16.55
CA SER A 669 -12.69 -23.77 -16.68
C SER A 669 -13.10 -23.38 -18.10
N LEU A 670 -13.68 -22.18 -18.22
CA LEU A 670 -13.97 -21.55 -19.50
C LEU A 670 -12.84 -20.61 -19.92
N ASN A 671 -12.51 -20.64 -21.21
CA ASN A 671 -11.63 -19.67 -21.86
C ASN A 671 -12.38 -18.81 -22.90
N VAL A 672 -13.71 -18.92 -22.89
CA VAL A 672 -14.66 -18.09 -23.60
C VAL A 672 -15.64 -17.47 -22.60
N SER A 673 -16.03 -16.23 -22.84
CA SER A 673 -17.01 -15.48 -22.05
C SER A 673 -18.36 -15.58 -22.76
N PRO A 674 -19.32 -16.38 -22.25
CA PRO A 674 -20.62 -16.60 -22.89
C PRO A 674 -21.52 -15.36 -22.77
N ALA A 675 -22.48 -15.24 -23.69
CA ALA A 675 -23.45 -14.15 -23.69
C ALA A 675 -24.30 -14.10 -22.41
N ASP A 676 -24.70 -15.29 -21.93
CA ASP A 676 -25.42 -15.50 -20.68
C ASP A 676 -24.58 -16.42 -19.79
N PRO A 677 -23.94 -15.89 -18.74
CA PRO A 677 -23.08 -16.67 -17.86
C PRO A 677 -23.86 -17.43 -16.78
N THR A 678 -25.20 -17.38 -16.75
CA THR A 678 -25.98 -18.08 -15.73
C THR A 678 -25.84 -19.59 -15.83
N ILE A 679 -25.85 -20.28 -14.68
CA ILE A 679 -25.68 -21.74 -14.67
C ILE A 679 -26.77 -22.42 -15.50
N ASP A 680 -28.02 -22.02 -15.34
CA ASP A 680 -29.14 -22.67 -16.02
C ASP A 680 -29.03 -22.56 -17.54
N ALA A 681 -28.53 -21.44 -18.06
CA ALA A 681 -28.26 -21.26 -19.49
C ALA A 681 -27.11 -22.17 -19.97
N LEU A 682 -26.04 -22.27 -19.19
CA LEU A 682 -24.80 -22.95 -19.60
C LEU A 682 -24.83 -24.46 -19.45
N VAL A 683 -25.57 -25.02 -18.48
CA VAL A 683 -25.53 -26.45 -18.17
C VAL A 683 -26.79 -27.19 -18.58
N GLY A 684 -27.69 -26.55 -19.33
CA GLY A 684 -28.92 -27.17 -19.84
C GLY A 684 -28.67 -28.48 -20.61
N SER A 685 -27.59 -28.55 -21.39
CA SER A 685 -27.18 -29.77 -22.12
C SER A 685 -26.63 -30.88 -21.21
N LEU A 686 -26.15 -30.52 -20.01
CA LEU A 686 -25.61 -31.45 -19.02
C LEU A 686 -26.64 -31.89 -17.97
N ALA A 687 -27.81 -31.26 -17.91
CA ALA A 687 -28.82 -31.48 -16.88
C ALA A 687 -29.17 -32.96 -16.60
N PRO A 688 -29.22 -33.90 -17.58
CA PRO A 688 -29.48 -35.31 -17.30
C PRO A 688 -28.39 -36.02 -16.50
N TYR A 689 -27.16 -35.51 -16.55
CA TYR A 689 -25.97 -36.17 -16.00
C TYR A 689 -25.37 -35.41 -14.81
N LEU A 690 -25.68 -34.11 -14.68
CA LEU A 690 -25.13 -33.21 -13.68
C LEU A 690 -25.66 -33.53 -12.28
N ILE A 691 -24.74 -33.72 -11.32
CA ILE A 691 -25.07 -33.92 -9.91
C ILE A 691 -24.84 -32.63 -9.11
N GLN A 692 -23.69 -31.99 -9.30
CA GLN A 692 -23.30 -30.80 -8.53
C GLN A 692 -22.24 -29.99 -9.27
N ILE A 693 -22.28 -28.66 -9.13
CA ILE A 693 -21.18 -27.75 -9.49
C ILE A 693 -20.74 -27.03 -8.22
N LYS A 694 -19.44 -26.80 -8.05
CA LYS A 694 -18.92 -25.94 -6.99
C LYS A 694 -17.66 -25.22 -7.42
N ASP A 695 -17.46 -24.02 -6.89
CA ASP A 695 -16.15 -23.35 -6.88
C ASP A 695 -15.60 -23.33 -5.44
N SER A 696 -14.71 -22.39 -5.12
CA SER A 696 -14.16 -22.23 -3.77
C SER A 696 -15.14 -21.64 -2.74
N GLU A 697 -16.26 -21.06 -3.17
CA GLU A 697 -17.15 -20.24 -2.33
C GLU A 697 -18.62 -20.69 -2.36
N ALA A 698 -19.06 -21.27 -3.47
CA ALA A 698 -20.46 -21.52 -3.75
C ALA A 698 -20.68 -22.88 -4.43
N ALA A 699 -21.92 -23.36 -4.34
CA ALA A 699 -22.32 -24.62 -4.95
C ALA A 699 -23.70 -24.51 -5.62
N TYR A 700 -23.88 -25.29 -6.67
CA TYR A 700 -25.13 -25.48 -7.39
C TYR A 700 -25.49 -26.96 -7.41
N ILE A 701 -26.73 -27.25 -7.04
CA ILE A 701 -27.32 -28.59 -7.13
C ILE A 701 -28.61 -28.44 -7.95
N PRO A 702 -28.75 -29.13 -9.09
CA PRO A 702 -29.95 -29.02 -9.93
C PRO A 702 -31.25 -29.21 -9.14
N GLY A 703 -32.20 -28.27 -9.30
CA GLY A 703 -33.50 -28.31 -8.62
C GLY A 703 -33.49 -27.96 -7.13
N ASN A 704 -32.33 -27.60 -6.55
CA ASN A 704 -32.25 -27.11 -5.17
C ASN A 704 -32.37 -25.58 -5.13
N PRO A 705 -33.44 -25.01 -4.51
CA PRO A 705 -33.66 -23.57 -4.45
C PRO A 705 -32.65 -22.82 -3.57
N PHE A 706 -31.81 -23.52 -2.82
CA PHE A 706 -30.76 -22.94 -1.97
C PHE A 706 -29.36 -22.99 -2.61
N SER A 707 -29.28 -23.25 -3.91
CA SER A 707 -28.01 -23.16 -4.66
C SER A 707 -27.47 -21.73 -4.58
N SER A 708 -26.23 -21.57 -4.11
CA SER A 708 -25.58 -20.27 -3.96
C SER A 708 -24.79 -19.84 -5.19
N LEU A 709 -24.36 -20.80 -6.01
CA LEU A 709 -23.70 -20.51 -7.27
C LEU A 709 -24.76 -20.27 -8.36
N THR A 710 -24.76 -19.08 -8.95
CA THR A 710 -25.80 -18.64 -9.91
C THR A 710 -25.26 -18.43 -11.33
N SER A 711 -23.96 -18.18 -11.47
CA SER A 711 -23.30 -17.92 -12.75
C SER A 711 -21.83 -18.38 -12.75
N PHE A 712 -21.30 -18.58 -13.93
CA PHE A 712 -19.87 -18.71 -14.18
C PHE A 712 -19.24 -17.32 -14.27
N SER A 713 -17.95 -17.22 -13.95
CA SER A 713 -17.19 -15.98 -13.98
C SER A 713 -15.86 -16.20 -14.66
N ASP A 714 -15.48 -15.24 -15.50
CA ASP A 714 -14.21 -15.28 -16.23
C ASP A 714 -13.04 -15.36 -15.23
N GLY A 715 -12.04 -16.18 -15.57
CA GLY A 715 -10.86 -16.39 -14.71
C GLY A 715 -11.06 -17.42 -13.58
N ARG A 716 -12.28 -17.89 -13.28
CA ARG A 716 -12.54 -18.90 -12.23
C ARG A 716 -12.52 -20.33 -12.75
N GLY A 717 -12.04 -21.24 -11.90
CA GLY A 717 -12.18 -22.68 -12.11
C GLY A 717 -13.39 -23.27 -11.38
N TYR A 718 -13.87 -24.41 -11.85
CA TYR A 718 -15.06 -25.07 -11.33
C TYR A 718 -14.86 -26.58 -11.21
N ASN A 719 -15.46 -27.16 -10.17
CA ASN A 719 -15.59 -28.60 -10.01
C ASN A 719 -17.00 -29.03 -10.44
N ILE A 720 -17.09 -29.94 -11.40
CA ILE A 720 -18.36 -30.49 -11.90
C ILE A 720 -18.42 -31.99 -11.59
N LEU A 721 -19.40 -32.38 -10.77
CA LEU A 721 -19.69 -33.77 -10.44
C LEU A 721 -20.73 -34.32 -11.43
N MET A 722 -20.35 -35.38 -12.14
CA MET A 722 -21.18 -36.02 -13.17
C MET A 722 -21.51 -37.46 -12.78
N SER A 723 -22.70 -37.91 -13.15
CA SER A 723 -23.13 -39.32 -13.02
C SER A 723 -22.64 -40.22 -14.15
N SER A 724 -22.33 -39.65 -15.32
CA SER A 724 -21.73 -40.31 -16.48
C SER A 724 -20.94 -39.32 -17.33
N SER A 725 -20.10 -39.80 -18.26
CA SER A 725 -19.37 -38.90 -19.16
C SER A 725 -20.28 -38.18 -20.15
N ALA A 726 -19.91 -36.95 -20.51
CA ALA A 726 -20.61 -36.10 -21.48
C ALA A 726 -19.64 -35.05 -22.07
N THR A 727 -20.00 -34.45 -23.20
CA THR A 727 -19.30 -33.27 -23.74
C THR A 727 -20.08 -32.02 -23.38
N TRP A 728 -19.40 -31.02 -22.85
CA TRP A 728 -19.95 -29.70 -22.56
C TRP A 728 -19.42 -28.69 -23.58
N SER A 729 -20.32 -28.08 -24.34
CA SER A 729 -19.99 -27.11 -25.38
C SER A 729 -20.51 -25.73 -24.96
N VAL A 730 -19.63 -24.73 -24.92
CA VAL A 730 -19.97 -23.34 -24.56
C VAL A 730 -19.49 -22.40 -25.66
N GLU A 731 -20.38 -21.54 -26.15
CA GLU A 731 -20.06 -20.50 -27.14
C GLU A 731 -19.93 -19.14 -26.44
N GLY A 732 -18.91 -18.37 -26.79
CA GLY A 732 -18.66 -17.06 -26.20
C GLY A 732 -17.52 -16.30 -26.88
N ARG A 733 -17.27 -15.09 -26.40
CA ARG A 733 -16.11 -14.30 -26.85
C ARG A 733 -14.84 -14.87 -26.25
N ARG A 734 -13.75 -14.92 -27.01
CA ARG A 734 -12.44 -15.30 -26.47
C ARG A 734 -12.11 -14.43 -25.25
N ILE A 735 -11.78 -15.06 -24.13
CA ILE A 735 -11.19 -14.33 -22.99
C ILE A 735 -9.70 -14.06 -23.34
N PRO A 736 -9.25 -12.79 -23.33
CA PRO A 736 -7.85 -12.47 -23.55
C PRO A 736 -6.94 -13.18 -22.52
N SER A 737 -5.75 -13.61 -22.97
CA SER A 737 -4.80 -14.29 -22.07
C SER A 737 -4.22 -13.35 -20.99
N ASP A 738 -4.23 -12.05 -21.27
CA ASP A 738 -3.83 -10.97 -20.39
C ASP A 738 -4.97 -10.47 -19.48
N THR A 739 -6.14 -11.11 -19.49
CA THR A 739 -7.19 -10.84 -18.50
C THR A 739 -6.68 -11.18 -17.10
N PRO A 740 -6.64 -10.23 -16.16
CA PRO A 740 -6.10 -10.47 -14.82
C PRO A 740 -6.99 -11.42 -14.00
N ILE A 741 -6.37 -12.44 -13.42
CA ILE A 741 -6.98 -13.39 -12.49
C ILE A 741 -6.47 -13.08 -11.08
N PRO A 742 -7.32 -12.67 -10.14
CA PRO A 742 -6.90 -12.47 -8.76
C PRO A 742 -6.58 -13.83 -8.12
N LEU A 743 -5.36 -13.98 -7.62
CA LEU A 743 -4.93 -15.11 -6.81
C LEU A 743 -4.59 -14.60 -5.41
N ASP A 744 -5.31 -15.06 -4.40
CA ASP A 744 -5.06 -14.74 -2.99
C ASP A 744 -3.96 -15.63 -2.40
N THR A 745 -3.45 -15.32 -1.20
CA THR A 745 -2.56 -16.24 -0.48
C THR A 745 -3.27 -17.57 -0.19
N GLY A 746 -2.57 -18.68 -0.42
CA GLY A 746 -3.12 -20.03 -0.28
C GLY A 746 -3.71 -20.57 -1.58
N TRP A 747 -4.64 -21.51 -1.45
CA TRP A 747 -5.21 -22.26 -2.59
C TRP A 747 -6.28 -21.46 -3.33
N ASN A 748 -6.03 -21.21 -4.61
CA ASN A 748 -6.96 -20.56 -5.54
C ASN A 748 -7.41 -21.56 -6.60
N LEU A 749 -8.69 -21.52 -6.96
CA LEU A 749 -9.20 -22.31 -8.08
C LEU A 749 -9.34 -21.43 -9.32
N ALA A 750 -8.36 -21.54 -10.23
CA ALA A 750 -8.20 -20.61 -11.34
C ALA A 750 -8.42 -21.27 -12.71
N ALA A 751 -8.86 -20.45 -13.67
CA ALA A 751 -9.05 -20.84 -15.07
C ALA A 751 -7.75 -20.89 -15.86
N TYR A 752 -7.77 -21.62 -16.97
CA TYR A 752 -6.77 -21.56 -18.02
C TYR A 752 -7.32 -20.84 -19.24
N LEU A 753 -6.94 -19.57 -19.40
CA LEU A 753 -7.44 -18.66 -20.43
C LEU A 753 -6.83 -18.83 -21.84
N PRO A 754 -5.58 -19.31 -22.01
CA PRO A 754 -5.04 -19.51 -23.35
C PRO A 754 -5.88 -20.50 -24.19
N GLN A 755 -5.90 -20.29 -25.50
CA GLN A 755 -6.67 -21.09 -26.45
C GLN A 755 -5.93 -22.35 -26.93
N THR A 756 -4.64 -22.44 -26.64
CA THR A 756 -3.77 -23.56 -26.99
C THR A 756 -3.03 -24.04 -25.75
N PRO A 757 -2.70 -25.33 -25.63
CA PRO A 757 -1.91 -25.82 -24.50
C PRO A 757 -0.53 -25.16 -24.42
N MET A 758 -0.02 -25.02 -23.21
CA MET A 758 1.27 -24.38 -22.92
C MET A 758 1.98 -25.16 -21.82
N ALA A 759 3.31 -25.26 -21.93
CA ALA A 759 4.12 -25.85 -20.86
C ALA A 759 3.82 -25.13 -19.53
N ALA A 760 3.65 -25.88 -18.45
CA ALA A 760 3.37 -25.32 -17.12
C ALA A 760 4.42 -24.27 -16.73
N THR A 761 5.68 -24.50 -17.14
CA THR A 761 6.77 -23.56 -16.89
C THR A 761 6.56 -22.22 -17.59
N THR A 762 6.08 -22.22 -18.83
CA THR A 762 5.77 -20.99 -19.56
C THR A 762 4.50 -20.34 -19.04
N ALA A 763 3.44 -21.12 -18.83
CA ALA A 763 2.14 -20.62 -18.38
C ALA A 763 2.23 -19.88 -17.03
N LEU A 764 3.07 -20.37 -16.12
CA LEU A 764 3.19 -19.88 -14.75
C LEU A 764 4.36 -18.91 -14.54
N THR A 765 5.07 -18.52 -15.62
CA THR A 765 6.29 -17.69 -15.52
C THR A 765 6.05 -16.38 -14.75
N GLY A 766 4.89 -15.74 -14.94
CA GLY A 766 4.53 -14.48 -14.28
C GLY A 766 4.34 -14.57 -12.76
N ILE A 767 4.21 -15.78 -12.21
CA ILE A 767 3.93 -16.01 -10.79
C ILE A 767 4.96 -16.90 -10.09
N PHE A 768 5.99 -17.37 -10.79
CA PHE A 768 7.02 -18.25 -10.23
C PHE A 768 7.64 -17.80 -8.90
N PRO A 769 7.95 -16.50 -8.65
CA PRO A 769 8.54 -16.09 -7.38
C PRO A 769 7.62 -16.31 -6.17
N TYR A 770 6.31 -16.43 -6.40
CA TYR A 770 5.28 -16.52 -5.36
C TYR A 770 4.52 -17.85 -5.39
N LEU A 771 4.78 -18.68 -6.41
CA LEU A 771 4.09 -19.94 -6.63
C LEU A 771 4.64 -21.02 -5.70
N LEU A 772 3.75 -21.65 -4.92
CA LEU A 772 4.13 -22.77 -4.05
C LEU A 772 3.89 -24.12 -4.74
N GLN A 773 2.71 -24.32 -5.30
CA GLN A 773 2.31 -25.60 -5.92
C GLN A 773 1.10 -25.40 -6.83
N VAL A 774 1.02 -26.14 -7.94
CA VAL A 774 -0.16 -26.25 -8.81
C VAL A 774 -0.63 -27.70 -8.84
N LYS A 775 -1.94 -27.91 -8.69
CA LYS A 775 -2.61 -29.21 -8.80
C LYS A 775 -3.64 -29.17 -9.93
N GLY A 776 -3.44 -30.02 -10.94
CA GLY A 776 -4.44 -30.35 -11.96
C GLY A 776 -4.95 -31.78 -11.79
N MET A 777 -5.78 -32.26 -12.71
CA MET A 777 -6.12 -33.69 -12.78
C MET A 777 -5.02 -34.50 -13.47
N GLU A 778 -4.17 -33.83 -14.23
CA GLU A 778 -3.08 -34.42 -15.01
C GLU A 778 -1.79 -34.60 -14.21
N GLY A 779 -1.63 -33.87 -13.11
CA GLY A 779 -0.46 -33.95 -12.25
C GLY A 779 -0.26 -32.73 -11.36
N ILE A 780 0.94 -32.65 -10.79
CA ILE A 780 1.36 -31.61 -9.85
C ILE A 780 2.60 -30.88 -10.38
N TYR A 781 2.64 -29.57 -10.18
CA TYR A 781 3.82 -28.74 -10.46
C TYR A 781 4.24 -27.98 -9.20
N GLU A 782 5.48 -28.16 -8.77
CA GLU A 782 6.17 -27.41 -7.73
C GLU A 782 7.43 -26.76 -8.35
N PRO A 783 7.63 -25.44 -8.21
CA PRO A 783 8.81 -24.78 -8.76
C PRO A 783 10.11 -25.42 -8.26
N GLY A 784 11.01 -25.75 -9.19
CA GLY A 784 12.30 -26.35 -8.88
C GLY A 784 12.28 -27.83 -8.47
N ASN A 785 11.11 -28.49 -8.42
CA ASN A 785 11.02 -29.92 -8.14
C ASN A 785 11.15 -30.74 -9.44
N PRO A 786 12.20 -31.57 -9.59
CA PRO A 786 12.39 -32.38 -10.80
C PRO A 786 11.34 -33.49 -10.93
N TYR A 787 10.69 -33.89 -9.83
CA TYR A 787 9.67 -34.94 -9.78
C TYR A 787 8.26 -34.45 -10.16
N ASN A 788 8.14 -33.25 -10.72
CA ASN A 788 6.88 -32.71 -11.21
C ASN A 788 6.22 -33.65 -12.21
N THR A 789 4.90 -33.78 -12.09
CA THR A 789 4.07 -34.64 -12.95
C THR A 789 3.14 -33.82 -13.85
N LEU A 790 2.94 -32.53 -13.58
CA LEU A 790 2.26 -31.59 -14.48
C LEU A 790 3.29 -30.87 -15.34
N HIS A 791 3.25 -31.13 -16.64
CA HIS A 791 4.16 -30.54 -17.63
C HIS A 791 3.45 -29.58 -18.57
N THR A 792 2.16 -29.80 -18.87
CA THR A 792 1.39 -28.95 -19.79
C THR A 792 0.03 -28.57 -19.19
N MET A 793 -0.30 -27.28 -19.24
CA MET A 793 -1.61 -26.74 -18.91
C MET A 793 -2.43 -26.55 -20.19
N SER A 794 -3.73 -26.88 -20.16
CA SER A 794 -4.55 -27.02 -21.38
C SER A 794 -5.91 -26.31 -21.28
N PRO A 795 -6.46 -25.83 -22.42
CA PRO A 795 -7.84 -25.32 -22.50
C PRO A 795 -8.87 -26.28 -21.91
N GLY A 796 -9.90 -25.73 -21.25
CA GLY A 796 -10.97 -26.52 -20.63
C GLY A 796 -10.63 -27.09 -19.25
N ARG A 797 -9.42 -26.86 -18.75
CA ARG A 797 -8.96 -27.30 -17.42
C ARG A 797 -8.92 -26.15 -16.43
N ALA A 798 -9.26 -26.44 -15.19
CA ALA A 798 -8.94 -25.55 -14.07
C ALA A 798 -7.79 -26.13 -13.27
N TYR A 799 -7.13 -25.26 -12.52
CA TYR A 799 -5.98 -25.63 -11.71
C TYR A 799 -6.13 -25.02 -10.31
N TRP A 800 -5.83 -25.82 -9.31
CA TRP A 800 -5.60 -25.32 -7.96
C TRP A 800 -4.19 -24.74 -7.91
N ILE A 801 -4.07 -23.44 -7.64
CA ILE A 801 -2.81 -22.71 -7.60
C ILE A 801 -2.61 -22.20 -6.17
N SER A 802 -1.58 -22.69 -5.49
CA SER A 802 -1.20 -22.22 -4.15
C SER A 802 -0.18 -21.11 -4.25
N MET A 803 -0.51 -19.95 -3.68
CA MET A 803 0.33 -18.76 -3.69
C MET A 803 0.85 -18.43 -2.29
N GLU A 804 2.06 -17.89 -2.21
CA GLU A 804 2.64 -17.36 -0.96
C GLU A 804 2.06 -15.98 -0.62
N THR A 805 1.90 -15.12 -1.62
CA THR A 805 1.35 -13.76 -1.50
C THR A 805 0.28 -13.54 -2.56
N PRO A 806 -0.69 -12.62 -2.35
CA PRO A 806 -1.69 -12.33 -3.36
C PRO A 806 -1.05 -11.69 -4.60
N VAL A 807 -1.49 -12.10 -5.79
CA VAL A 807 -1.01 -11.59 -7.09
C VAL A 807 -2.17 -11.48 -8.08
N SER A 808 -2.15 -10.44 -8.92
CA SER A 808 -3.00 -10.35 -10.10
C SER A 808 -2.30 -11.05 -11.28
N PHE A 809 -2.70 -12.30 -11.56
CA PHE A 809 -2.03 -13.18 -12.52
C PHE A 809 -2.56 -12.97 -13.95
N VAL A 810 -1.64 -12.88 -14.91
CA VAL A 810 -1.95 -12.88 -16.35
C VAL A 810 -1.13 -13.95 -17.05
N TYR A 811 -1.73 -14.64 -18.03
CA TYR A 811 -0.99 -15.59 -18.86
C TYR A 811 -0.14 -14.84 -19.89
N PRO A 812 1.07 -15.33 -20.22
CA PRO A 812 1.86 -14.74 -21.28
C PRO A 812 1.17 -14.91 -22.64
N ALA A 813 1.51 -14.05 -23.59
CA ALA A 813 1.05 -14.19 -24.97
C ALA A 813 1.46 -15.58 -25.53
N SER A 814 0.55 -16.21 -26.26
CA SER A 814 0.75 -17.54 -26.84
C SER A 814 2.03 -17.61 -27.69
N THR A 815 2.88 -18.60 -27.40
CA THR A 815 4.12 -18.89 -28.12
C THR A 815 3.82 -19.53 -29.48
N ARG A 816 4.76 -19.41 -30.45
CA ARG A 816 4.65 -20.10 -31.75
C ARG A 816 4.71 -21.63 -31.66
N GLU A 817 5.34 -22.15 -30.60
CA GLU A 817 5.37 -23.58 -30.30
C GLU A 817 4.23 -23.94 -29.35
N ILE A 818 3.37 -24.86 -29.78
CA ILE A 818 2.24 -25.39 -29.02
C ILE A 818 2.71 -26.66 -28.30
N ALA A 819 2.55 -26.72 -26.98
CA ALA A 819 2.85 -27.92 -26.22
C ALA A 819 1.81 -29.01 -26.50
N PRO A 820 2.18 -30.31 -26.53
CA PRO A 820 1.19 -31.37 -26.64
C PRO A 820 0.33 -31.41 -25.37
N ALA A 821 -0.99 -31.47 -25.53
CA ALA A 821 -1.91 -31.56 -24.39
C ALA A 821 -1.57 -32.78 -23.53
N GLN A 822 -1.43 -32.57 -22.23
CA GLN A 822 -1.18 -33.65 -21.29
C GLN A 822 -2.49 -34.37 -20.98
N HIS A 823 -2.46 -35.71 -21.00
CA HIS A 823 -3.61 -36.52 -20.65
C HIS A 823 -3.59 -36.91 -19.17
N ILE A 824 -4.78 -37.14 -18.60
CA ILE A 824 -4.92 -37.71 -17.26
C ILE A 824 -4.30 -39.12 -17.26
N PRO A 825 -3.44 -39.47 -16.29
CA PRO A 825 -2.84 -40.80 -16.20
C PRO A 825 -3.88 -41.93 -16.17
N VAL A 826 -3.59 -43.02 -16.88
CA VAL A 826 -4.43 -44.24 -16.94
C VAL A 826 -3.56 -45.46 -16.64
N LEU A 827 -4.02 -46.31 -15.72
CA LEU A 827 -3.41 -47.61 -15.46
C LEU A 827 -4.17 -48.70 -16.21
N ALA A 828 -3.46 -49.56 -16.92
CA ALA A 828 -4.05 -50.68 -17.65
C ALA A 828 -4.92 -51.55 -16.71
N ASN A 829 -6.13 -51.92 -17.17
CA ASN A 829 -7.13 -52.70 -16.41
C ASN A 829 -7.73 -52.04 -15.16
N HIS A 830 -7.24 -50.87 -14.73
CA HIS A 830 -7.73 -50.15 -13.54
C HIS A 830 -8.29 -48.75 -13.85
N GLY A 831 -8.05 -48.20 -15.04
CA GLY A 831 -8.57 -46.90 -15.45
C GLY A 831 -7.77 -45.71 -14.90
N SER A 832 -8.38 -44.53 -14.85
CA SER A 832 -7.80 -43.33 -14.23
C SER A 832 -8.09 -43.27 -12.73
N PRO A 833 -7.28 -42.54 -11.95
CA PRO A 833 -7.58 -42.25 -10.56
C PRO A 833 -9.00 -41.70 -10.37
N LEU A 834 -9.75 -42.28 -9.45
CA LEU A 834 -11.09 -41.81 -9.12
C LEU A 834 -10.98 -40.56 -8.23
N VAL A 835 -11.25 -39.41 -8.85
CA VAL A 835 -11.19 -38.09 -8.20
C VAL A 835 -12.26 -37.96 -7.12
N LYS A 836 -11.84 -37.56 -5.92
CA LYS A 836 -12.69 -37.27 -4.77
C LYS A 836 -12.66 -35.79 -4.40
N SER A 837 -13.42 -35.44 -3.37
CA SER A 837 -13.61 -34.05 -2.95
C SER A 837 -12.33 -33.37 -2.49
N ASP A 838 -11.32 -34.12 -2.06
CA ASP A 838 -10.06 -33.61 -1.55
C ASP A 838 -8.89 -34.53 -1.97
N SER A 839 -7.65 -34.06 -1.79
CA SER A 839 -6.43 -34.81 -2.10
C SER A 839 -5.26 -34.37 -1.24
N GLN A 840 -4.28 -35.27 -1.09
CA GLN A 840 -2.97 -34.95 -0.55
C GLN A 840 -1.90 -35.15 -1.61
N VAL A 841 -0.76 -34.49 -1.43
CA VAL A 841 0.44 -34.67 -2.26
C VAL A 841 1.48 -35.47 -1.48
N ILE A 842 2.18 -36.38 -2.14
CA ILE A 842 3.22 -37.20 -1.53
C ILE A 842 4.43 -37.22 -2.45
N LEU A 843 5.59 -36.78 -1.93
CA LEU A 843 6.86 -36.99 -2.60
C LEU A 843 7.40 -38.37 -2.22
N CYS A 844 7.21 -39.34 -3.10
CA CYS A 844 7.58 -40.72 -2.89
C CYS A 844 9.02 -40.97 -3.36
N GLY A 845 9.81 -41.66 -2.54
CA GLY A 845 11.12 -42.21 -2.93
C GLY A 845 11.03 -43.73 -3.00
N LEU A 846 11.66 -44.33 -3.99
CA LEU A 846 11.68 -45.77 -4.23
C LEU A 846 13.11 -46.32 -4.14
N ASP A 847 13.23 -47.56 -3.68
CA ASP A 847 14.50 -48.30 -3.69
C ASP A 847 14.77 -48.96 -5.06
N ASP A 848 15.83 -49.77 -5.11
CA ASP A 848 16.28 -50.47 -6.32
C ASP A 848 15.26 -51.51 -6.87
N SER A 849 14.09 -51.67 -6.23
CA SER A 849 13.00 -52.49 -6.77
C SER A 849 12.25 -51.82 -7.93
N ALA A 850 12.41 -50.50 -8.09
CA ALA A 850 11.80 -49.70 -9.16
C ALA A 850 12.81 -49.32 -10.26
N GLN A 851 12.28 -48.93 -11.42
CA GLN A 851 13.05 -48.32 -12.51
C GLN A 851 12.29 -47.12 -13.10
N GLU A 852 13.01 -46.27 -13.83
CA GLU A 852 12.39 -45.17 -14.58
C GLU A 852 11.39 -45.72 -15.60
N GLY A 853 10.19 -45.12 -15.65
CA GLY A 853 9.10 -45.58 -16.49
C GLY A 853 8.11 -46.54 -15.81
N ASP A 854 8.44 -47.06 -14.62
CA ASP A 854 7.45 -47.74 -13.78
C ASP A 854 6.35 -46.75 -13.33
N ILE A 855 5.19 -47.27 -12.92
CA ILE A 855 4.06 -46.44 -12.50
C ILE A 855 3.74 -46.70 -11.04
N LEU A 856 3.82 -45.66 -10.21
CA LEU A 856 3.41 -45.73 -8.81
C LEU A 856 1.90 -45.48 -8.70
N ALA A 857 1.19 -46.43 -8.11
CA ALA A 857 -0.25 -46.38 -7.87
C ALA A 857 -0.56 -46.34 -6.37
N ALA A 858 -1.46 -45.45 -5.96
CA ALA A 858 -2.01 -45.40 -4.60
C ALA A 858 -3.46 -45.88 -4.59
N PHE A 859 -3.75 -46.84 -3.72
CA PHE A 859 -5.07 -47.40 -3.50
C PHE A 859 -5.58 -46.97 -2.13
N VAL A 860 -6.79 -46.40 -2.10
CA VAL A 860 -7.48 -46.07 -0.85
C VAL A 860 -8.74 -46.89 -0.80
N ASN A 861 -8.90 -47.73 0.24
CA ASN A 861 -10.00 -48.69 0.35
C ASN A 861 -10.16 -49.55 -0.94
N ALA A 862 -9.03 -49.97 -1.53
CA ALA A 862 -8.92 -50.74 -2.78
C ALA A 862 -9.35 -50.01 -4.07
N GLU A 863 -9.67 -48.71 -4.02
CA GLU A 863 -9.92 -47.89 -5.21
C GLU A 863 -8.64 -47.16 -5.65
N LEU A 864 -8.37 -47.12 -6.96
CA LEU A 864 -7.25 -46.35 -7.51
C LEU A 864 -7.51 -44.85 -7.31
N ARG A 865 -6.68 -44.19 -6.51
CA ARG A 865 -6.83 -42.78 -6.10
C ARG A 865 -5.66 -41.88 -6.42
N GLY A 866 -4.53 -42.47 -6.79
CA GLY A 866 -3.35 -41.74 -7.22
C GLY A 866 -2.55 -42.56 -8.20
N LEU A 867 -2.01 -41.91 -9.22
CA LEU A 867 -1.19 -42.56 -10.23
C LEU A 867 -0.17 -41.57 -10.78
N ALA A 868 1.11 -41.94 -10.79
CA ALA A 868 2.16 -41.12 -11.38
C ALA A 868 3.32 -41.98 -11.91
N PRO A 869 3.99 -41.57 -13.00
CA PRO A 869 5.19 -42.25 -13.49
C PRO A 869 6.37 -42.00 -12.55
N VAL A 870 7.21 -43.03 -12.39
CA VAL A 870 8.48 -42.95 -11.66
C VAL A 870 9.55 -42.40 -12.59
N ILE A 871 10.28 -41.40 -12.09
CA ILE A 871 11.42 -40.83 -12.79
C ILE A 871 12.70 -41.01 -11.97
N HIS A 872 13.83 -40.93 -12.65
CA HIS A 872 15.14 -40.94 -12.02
C HIS A 872 15.75 -39.53 -12.05
N HIS A 873 16.15 -39.01 -10.88
CA HIS A 873 16.87 -37.75 -10.79
C HIS A 873 17.98 -37.84 -9.73
N GLU A 874 19.21 -37.49 -10.14
CA GLU A 874 20.44 -37.71 -9.37
C GLU A 874 20.64 -39.21 -9.03
N ASP A 875 20.52 -39.58 -7.76
CA ASP A 875 20.70 -40.92 -7.21
C ASP A 875 19.39 -41.50 -6.64
N LYS A 876 18.24 -40.90 -6.96
CA LYS A 876 16.94 -41.30 -6.42
C LYS A 876 15.90 -41.55 -7.49
N LEU A 877 15.17 -42.65 -7.33
CA LEU A 877 13.94 -42.94 -8.04
C LEU A 877 12.77 -42.43 -7.22
N GLY A 878 11.82 -41.77 -7.87
CA GLY A 878 10.71 -41.15 -7.16
C GLY A 878 9.66 -40.54 -8.07
N THR A 879 8.61 -40.02 -7.45
CA THR A 879 7.57 -39.26 -8.14
C THR A 879 6.78 -38.40 -7.16
N LEU A 880 6.22 -37.30 -7.65
CA LEU A 880 5.30 -36.46 -6.91
C LEU A 880 3.86 -36.92 -7.20
N LEU A 881 3.26 -37.60 -6.22
CA LEU A 881 2.00 -38.30 -6.35
C LEU A 881 0.85 -37.54 -5.70
N GLN A 882 -0.24 -37.30 -6.44
CA GLN A 882 -1.50 -36.84 -5.87
C GLN A 882 -2.37 -38.04 -5.50
N VAL A 883 -2.92 -38.07 -4.28
CA VAL A 883 -3.84 -39.13 -3.83
C VAL A 883 -5.15 -38.50 -3.37
N TYR A 884 -6.24 -38.83 -4.04
CA TYR A 884 -7.58 -38.34 -3.70
C TYR A 884 -8.18 -39.11 -2.52
N SER A 885 -8.85 -38.40 -1.61
CA SER A 885 -9.53 -38.97 -0.44
C SER A 885 -10.81 -38.19 -0.12
N GLU A 886 -11.72 -38.82 0.62
CA GLU A 886 -12.95 -38.16 1.10
C GLU A 886 -12.80 -37.67 2.53
N THR A 887 -12.05 -38.42 3.36
CA THR A 887 -11.87 -38.11 4.78
C THR A 887 -10.44 -38.39 5.20
N ALA A 888 -10.02 -37.79 6.32
CA ALA A 888 -8.76 -38.15 6.95
C ALA A 888 -8.84 -39.55 7.57
N SER A 889 -7.69 -40.22 7.67
CA SER A 889 -7.53 -41.57 8.25
C SER A 889 -8.04 -42.74 7.40
N GLU A 890 -8.23 -42.55 6.09
CA GLU A 890 -8.41 -43.66 5.16
C GLU A 890 -7.07 -44.33 4.89
N PRO A 891 -6.97 -45.67 4.91
CA PRO A 891 -5.72 -46.38 4.63
C PRO A 891 -5.33 -46.22 3.16
N ILE A 892 -4.08 -45.83 2.92
CA ILE A 892 -3.45 -45.69 1.60
C ILE A 892 -2.38 -46.77 1.46
N ASP A 893 -2.59 -47.68 0.52
CA ASP A 893 -1.64 -48.72 0.12
C ASP A 893 -0.99 -48.34 -1.22
N PHE A 894 0.31 -48.62 -1.35
CA PHE A 894 1.07 -48.27 -2.55
C PHE A 894 1.48 -49.52 -3.31
N LYS A 895 1.37 -49.45 -4.64
CA LYS A 895 1.79 -50.52 -5.54
C LYS A 895 2.60 -49.96 -6.69
N LEU A 896 3.63 -50.70 -7.09
CA LEU A 896 4.43 -50.40 -8.28
C LEU A 896 3.97 -51.27 -9.44
N PHE A 897 3.50 -50.65 -10.51
CA PHE A 897 3.21 -51.32 -11.77
C PHE A 897 4.42 -51.25 -12.69
N LYS A 898 4.82 -52.40 -13.24
CA LYS A 898 5.91 -52.52 -14.20
C LYS A 898 5.34 -52.73 -15.61
N PRO A 899 5.27 -51.70 -16.48
CA PRO A 899 4.61 -51.82 -17.78
C PRO A 899 5.19 -52.90 -18.68
N ASP A 900 6.50 -53.13 -18.60
CA ASP A 900 7.22 -54.12 -19.43
C ASP A 900 6.81 -55.57 -19.12
N THR A 901 6.50 -55.87 -17.85
CA THR A 901 6.18 -57.22 -17.38
C THR A 901 4.69 -57.41 -17.07
N GLY A 902 3.95 -56.32 -16.88
CA GLY A 902 2.57 -56.33 -16.37
C GLY A 902 2.46 -56.67 -14.88
N GLU A 903 3.59 -56.70 -14.15
CA GLU A 903 3.65 -57.06 -12.73
C GLU A 903 3.18 -55.92 -11.82
N MET A 904 2.50 -56.28 -10.72
CA MET A 904 2.13 -55.37 -9.64
C MET A 904 2.86 -55.79 -8.36
N VAL A 905 3.72 -54.91 -7.83
CA VAL A 905 4.52 -55.14 -6.62
C VAL A 905 3.94 -54.34 -5.46
N GLU A 906 3.69 -54.99 -4.32
CA GLU A 906 3.22 -54.32 -3.10
C GLU A 906 4.37 -53.57 -2.41
N LEU A 907 4.11 -52.31 -2.02
CA LEU A 907 5.10 -51.44 -1.38
C LEU A 907 4.72 -51.15 0.08
N THR A 908 5.74 -51.01 0.93
CA THR A 908 5.61 -50.71 2.36
C THR A 908 6.52 -49.53 2.76
N PRO A 909 6.14 -48.70 3.75
CA PRO A 909 4.89 -48.72 4.51
C PRO A 909 3.74 -47.98 3.80
N GLY A 910 2.53 -48.51 3.97
CA GLY A 910 1.30 -47.74 3.74
C GLY A 910 1.14 -46.60 4.75
N ILE A 911 0.22 -45.68 4.47
CA ILE A 911 -0.04 -44.50 5.32
C ILE A 911 -1.53 -44.30 5.53
N LEU A 912 -1.88 -43.32 6.38
CA LEU A 912 -3.25 -42.84 6.54
C LEU A 912 -3.43 -41.52 5.80
N SER A 913 -4.60 -41.33 5.20
CA SER A 913 -4.90 -40.12 4.44
C SER A 913 -4.94 -38.88 5.34
N GLN A 914 -4.40 -37.78 4.81
CA GLN A 914 -4.44 -36.44 5.40
C GLN A 914 -4.78 -35.43 4.30
N PRO A 915 -6.07 -35.31 3.91
CA PRO A 915 -6.50 -34.42 2.85
C PRO A 915 -5.97 -32.98 3.02
N GLY A 916 -5.64 -32.32 1.92
CA GLY A 916 -5.09 -30.96 1.91
C GLY A 916 -3.60 -30.83 2.27
N THR A 917 -2.92 -31.92 2.63
CA THR A 917 -1.50 -31.86 3.06
C THR A 917 -0.51 -32.28 1.97
N THR A 918 0.76 -31.95 2.18
CA THR A 918 1.91 -32.48 1.43
C THR A 918 2.80 -33.30 2.37
N LEU A 919 3.01 -34.58 2.04
CA LEU A 919 3.94 -35.47 2.72
C LEU A 919 5.26 -35.55 1.95
N GLY A 920 6.34 -35.08 2.57
CA GLY A 920 7.65 -34.96 1.94
C GLY A 920 7.94 -33.54 1.46
N SER A 921 9.19 -33.27 1.08
CA SER A 921 9.65 -31.98 0.60
C SER A 921 10.97 -32.15 -0.16
N TYR A 922 10.97 -31.77 -1.44
CA TYR A 922 12.18 -31.82 -2.26
C TYR A 922 13.26 -30.86 -1.75
N ALA A 923 12.87 -29.63 -1.38
CA ALA A 923 13.79 -28.64 -0.81
C ALA A 923 14.51 -29.14 0.47
N LYS A 924 13.83 -29.96 1.29
CA LYS A 924 14.41 -30.59 2.50
C LYS A 924 14.97 -32.00 2.25
N ARG A 925 14.98 -32.47 0.99
CA ARG A 925 15.34 -33.85 0.58
C ARG A 925 14.62 -34.94 1.39
N SER A 926 13.38 -34.67 1.81
CA SER A 926 12.54 -35.55 2.61
C SER A 926 11.52 -36.26 1.71
N PHE A 927 11.59 -37.59 1.68
CA PHE A 927 10.75 -38.43 0.83
C PHE A 927 10.01 -39.44 1.70
N HIS A 928 8.79 -39.78 1.33
CA HIS A 928 8.13 -40.99 1.84
C HIS A 928 8.76 -42.21 1.16
N GLN A 929 9.64 -42.89 1.88
CA GLN A 929 10.41 -44.01 1.35
C GLN A 929 9.54 -45.27 1.26
N LEU A 930 9.36 -45.75 0.04
CA LEU A 930 8.65 -46.96 -0.30
C LEU A 930 9.63 -48.02 -0.77
N LYS A 931 9.47 -49.24 -0.25
CA LYS A 931 10.24 -50.40 -0.66
C LYS A 931 9.33 -51.58 -0.93
N ALA A 932 9.78 -52.52 -1.75
CA ALA A 932 9.08 -53.78 -1.93
C ALA A 932 8.88 -54.47 -0.56
N GLN A 933 7.66 -54.96 -0.33
CA GLN A 933 7.36 -55.65 0.92
C GLN A 933 8.15 -56.97 1.01
N ASP A 934 9.07 -57.04 1.98
CA ASP A 934 9.86 -58.23 2.29
C ASP A 934 8.94 -59.36 2.80
N THR A 935 8.97 -60.53 2.18
CA THR A 935 8.08 -61.66 2.53
C THR A 935 8.47 -62.37 3.84
N ASP A 936 9.49 -61.91 4.57
CA ASP A 936 10.09 -62.57 5.75
C ASP A 936 10.32 -61.62 6.98
N ALA A 937 9.25 -61.11 7.63
CA ALA A 937 9.35 -60.29 8.86
C ALA A 937 8.98 -61.06 10.18
N PRO A 938 9.58 -60.74 11.35
CA PRO A 938 9.45 -61.51 12.59
C PRO A 938 8.08 -61.36 13.29
N MET A 939 7.61 -62.44 13.91
CA MET A 939 6.26 -62.53 14.52
C MET A 939 6.09 -61.64 15.77
N LEU A 940 4.91 -61.02 15.88
CA LEU A 940 4.42 -60.34 17.09
C LEU A 940 4.44 -61.29 18.30
N VAL A 941 4.88 -60.84 19.48
CA VAL A 941 4.95 -61.67 20.71
C VAL A 941 3.96 -61.16 21.76
N THR A 942 3.18 -62.06 22.37
CA THR A 942 2.18 -61.71 23.40
C THR A 942 2.87 -61.13 24.64
N SER A 943 2.62 -59.85 24.96
CA SER A 943 3.27 -59.16 26.09
C SER A 943 2.47 -57.98 26.67
N LEU A 944 2.58 -57.76 27.98
CA LEU A 944 2.13 -56.57 28.70
C LEU A 944 3.19 -55.46 28.56
N ILE A 945 2.88 -54.39 27.84
CA ILE A 945 3.87 -53.42 27.33
C ILE A 945 4.07 -52.23 28.27
N SER A 946 3.02 -51.44 28.49
CA SER A 946 3.11 -50.20 29.24
C SER A 946 1.79 -49.82 29.93
N SER A 947 1.87 -48.88 30.88
CA SER A 947 0.73 -48.17 31.44
C SER A 947 1.03 -46.67 31.46
N TRP A 948 0.14 -45.85 30.91
CA TRP A 948 0.32 -44.40 30.87
C TRP A 948 -1.02 -43.66 31.00
N PRO A 949 -1.09 -42.60 31.83
CA PRO A 949 -0.04 -42.15 32.77
C PRO A 949 0.18 -43.13 33.93
N ASN A 950 1.37 -43.15 34.54
CA ASN A 950 1.68 -43.92 35.75
C ASN A 950 2.87 -43.27 36.49
N PRO A 951 2.66 -42.54 37.60
CA PRO A 951 1.42 -42.45 38.39
C PRO A 951 0.26 -41.75 37.66
N PHE A 952 -0.99 -42.06 38.03
CA PHE A 952 -2.20 -41.46 37.46
C PHE A 952 -3.17 -40.99 38.54
N GLN A 953 -3.99 -39.97 38.23
CA GLN A 953 -4.97 -39.41 39.18
C GLN A 953 -6.41 -39.89 38.92
N ALA A 954 -6.80 -40.01 37.64
CA ALA A 954 -8.15 -40.39 37.24
C ALA A 954 -8.22 -41.74 36.51
N SER A 955 -7.40 -41.94 35.48
CA SER A 955 -7.31 -43.21 34.76
C SER A 955 -5.93 -43.44 34.15
N THR A 956 -5.61 -44.70 33.82
CA THR A 956 -4.40 -45.10 33.10
C THR A 956 -4.77 -46.06 31.97
N THR A 957 -4.10 -45.94 30.82
CA THR A 957 -4.26 -46.85 29.68
C THR A 957 -3.16 -47.89 29.70
N ILE A 958 -3.54 -49.16 29.66
CA ILE A 958 -2.65 -50.32 29.74
C ILE A 958 -2.55 -50.95 28.35
N ARG A 959 -1.35 -50.98 27.77
CA ARG A 959 -1.08 -51.59 26.47
C ARG A 959 -0.67 -53.06 26.61
N VAL A 960 -1.32 -53.93 25.83
CA VAL A 960 -1.03 -55.36 25.73
C VAL A 960 -0.92 -55.74 24.25
N ASP A 961 0.15 -56.38 23.84
CA ASP A 961 0.27 -56.96 22.51
C ASP A 961 -0.11 -58.45 22.56
N ILE A 962 -0.86 -58.93 21.57
CA ILE A 962 -1.31 -60.33 21.46
C ILE A 962 -0.78 -60.92 20.17
N ALA A 963 0.06 -61.96 20.25
CA ALA A 963 0.77 -62.54 19.10
C ALA A 963 -0.13 -63.18 18.04
N LYS A 964 -1.20 -63.85 18.46
CA LYS A 964 -2.02 -64.72 17.60
C LYS A 964 -3.50 -64.43 17.79
N ASP A 965 -4.26 -64.59 16.71
CA ASP A 965 -5.71 -64.53 16.77
C ASP A 965 -6.28 -65.61 17.70
N HIS A 966 -7.34 -65.25 18.40
CA HIS A 966 -8.03 -66.06 19.39
C HIS A 966 -7.17 -66.48 20.60
N THR A 967 -6.04 -65.83 20.88
CA THR A 967 -5.26 -66.08 22.10
C THR A 967 -6.14 -65.83 23.34
N PRO A 968 -6.33 -66.83 24.22
CA PRO A 968 -7.04 -66.64 25.47
C PRO A 968 -6.23 -65.74 26.40
N ALA A 969 -6.67 -64.50 26.58
CA ALA A 969 -6.00 -63.52 27.42
C ALA A 969 -6.90 -63.05 28.55
N LYS A 970 -6.27 -62.76 29.69
CA LYS A 970 -6.95 -62.23 30.88
C LYS A 970 -6.11 -61.15 31.53
N LEU A 971 -6.67 -59.95 31.67
CA LEU A 971 -6.02 -58.80 32.30
C LEU A 971 -6.77 -58.40 33.59
N GLU A 972 -6.10 -58.42 34.73
CA GLU A 972 -6.69 -58.23 36.05
C GLU A 972 -5.89 -57.23 36.90
N ILE A 973 -6.58 -56.40 37.68
CA ILE A 973 -5.99 -55.45 38.63
C ILE A 973 -6.11 -55.98 40.06
N TYR A 974 -5.03 -55.88 40.83
CA TYR A 974 -4.90 -56.32 42.22
C TYR A 974 -4.42 -55.18 43.12
N ASN A 975 -4.84 -55.14 44.39
CA ASN A 975 -4.24 -54.27 45.39
C ASN A 975 -3.00 -54.91 46.05
N LEU A 976 -2.30 -54.17 46.91
CA LEU A 976 -1.13 -54.66 47.66
C LEU A 976 -1.37 -55.90 48.52
N ARG A 977 -2.63 -56.20 48.90
CA ARG A 977 -2.99 -57.41 49.67
C ARG A 977 -3.26 -58.62 48.78
N GLY A 978 -3.07 -58.51 47.47
CA GLY A 978 -3.39 -59.55 46.49
C GLY A 978 -4.89 -59.72 46.25
N GLN A 979 -5.74 -58.81 46.73
CA GLN A 979 -7.17 -58.85 46.47
C GLN A 979 -7.45 -58.33 45.05
N LYS A 980 -8.25 -59.07 44.28
CA LYS A 980 -8.65 -58.66 42.94
C LYS A 980 -9.61 -57.48 43.00
N ILE A 981 -9.22 -56.40 42.33
CA ILE A 981 -9.98 -55.16 42.22
C ILE A 981 -10.92 -55.20 41.01
N ARG A 982 -10.40 -55.51 39.82
CA ARG A 982 -11.17 -55.49 38.58
C ARG A 982 -10.55 -56.40 37.52
N THR A 983 -11.37 -56.92 36.60
CA THR A 983 -10.90 -57.59 35.37
C THR A 983 -11.18 -56.64 34.20
N LEU A 984 -10.17 -56.33 33.41
CA LEU A 984 -10.26 -55.40 32.26
C LEU A 984 -10.44 -56.14 30.94
N LEU A 985 -9.92 -57.36 30.85
CA LEU A 985 -10.00 -58.22 29.67
C LEU A 985 -10.15 -59.67 30.10
N SER A 986 -11.01 -60.43 29.42
CA SER A 986 -11.13 -61.87 29.63
C SER A 986 -11.74 -62.54 28.41
N GLY A 987 -11.00 -63.47 27.79
CA GLY A 987 -11.49 -64.27 26.67
C GLY A 987 -10.51 -64.26 25.47
N PRO A 988 -10.88 -64.91 24.35
CA PRO A 988 -10.09 -64.93 23.13
C PRO A 988 -9.91 -63.51 22.57
N GLN A 989 -8.68 -63.13 22.23
CA GLN A 989 -8.33 -61.82 21.66
C GLN A 989 -7.78 -61.96 20.24
N ALA A 990 -8.06 -60.98 19.39
CA ALA A 990 -7.41 -60.85 18.09
C ALA A 990 -5.92 -60.51 18.27
N SER A 991 -5.10 -60.88 17.29
CA SER A 991 -3.70 -60.46 17.23
C SER A 991 -3.58 -58.95 17.06
N GLY A 992 -2.47 -58.38 17.56
CA GLY A 992 -2.20 -56.94 17.52
C GLY A 992 -2.15 -56.29 18.89
N SER A 993 -2.07 -54.95 18.91
CA SER A 993 -1.97 -54.15 20.12
C SER A 993 -3.35 -53.77 20.67
N HIS A 994 -3.56 -54.03 21.96
CA HIS A 994 -4.79 -53.76 22.72
C HIS A 994 -4.53 -52.68 23.77
N HIS A 995 -5.42 -51.70 23.86
CA HIS A 995 -5.31 -50.57 24.79
C HIS A 995 -6.51 -50.57 25.74
N LEU A 996 -6.26 -50.84 27.03
CA LEU A 996 -7.30 -51.06 28.03
C LEU A 996 -7.21 -50.02 29.15
N ALA A 997 -8.25 -49.22 29.32
CA ALA A 997 -8.29 -48.20 30.36
C ALA A 997 -8.71 -48.78 31.72
N TRP A 998 -8.03 -48.35 32.78
CA TRP A 998 -8.49 -48.50 34.16
C TRP A 998 -8.71 -47.13 34.80
N ASP A 999 -9.91 -46.94 35.33
CA ASP A 999 -10.46 -45.70 35.89
C ASP A 999 -10.30 -45.58 37.41
N GLY A 1000 -9.45 -46.40 38.03
CA GLY A 1000 -9.31 -46.42 39.48
C GLY A 1000 -10.57 -46.87 40.23
N LYS A 1001 -11.43 -47.69 39.61
CA LYS A 1001 -12.61 -48.29 40.25
C LYS A 1001 -12.51 -49.81 40.39
N ASP A 1002 -13.19 -50.34 41.41
CA ASP A 1002 -13.35 -51.78 41.63
C ASP A 1002 -14.49 -52.38 40.77
N LYS A 1003 -14.69 -53.69 40.89
CA LYS A 1003 -15.76 -54.44 40.19
C LYS A 1003 -17.19 -53.99 40.51
N HIS A 1004 -17.39 -53.23 41.58
CA HIS A 1004 -18.69 -52.68 41.98
C HIS A 1004 -18.86 -51.22 41.50
N GLY A 1005 -17.86 -50.67 40.80
CA GLY A 1005 -17.87 -49.28 40.34
C GLY A 1005 -17.47 -48.27 41.41
N ASN A 1006 -17.04 -48.73 42.59
CA ASN A 1006 -16.58 -47.85 43.66
C ASN A 1006 -15.14 -47.42 43.39
N ALA A 1007 -14.83 -46.16 43.67
CA ALA A 1007 -13.47 -45.65 43.51
C ALA A 1007 -12.54 -46.24 44.57
N VAL A 1008 -11.38 -46.76 44.17
CA VAL A 1008 -10.39 -47.29 45.10
C VAL A 1008 -9.50 -46.17 45.67
N VAL A 1009 -8.83 -46.40 46.80
CA VAL A 1009 -7.99 -45.38 47.46
C VAL A 1009 -6.68 -45.12 46.70
N SER A 1010 -6.05 -43.96 46.90
CA SER A 1010 -4.68 -43.70 46.43
C SER A 1010 -3.74 -44.79 46.94
N GLY A 1011 -2.87 -45.30 46.08
CA GLY A 1011 -1.98 -46.40 46.43
C GLY A 1011 -1.41 -47.17 45.24
N ILE A 1012 -0.70 -48.24 45.56
CA ILE A 1012 -0.07 -49.12 44.57
C ILE A 1012 -1.01 -50.27 44.22
N TYR A 1013 -1.14 -50.52 42.93
CA TYR A 1013 -1.89 -51.62 42.34
C TYR A 1013 -1.01 -52.42 41.39
N PHE A 1014 -1.41 -53.64 41.08
CA PHE A 1014 -0.71 -54.50 40.13
C PHE A 1014 -1.66 -54.94 39.03
N CYS A 1015 -1.31 -54.64 37.78
CA CYS A 1015 -1.98 -55.18 36.60
C CYS A 1015 -1.29 -56.47 36.18
N ARG A 1016 -2.05 -57.57 36.06
CA ARG A 1016 -1.55 -58.89 35.69
C ARG A 1016 -2.20 -59.37 34.41
N LEU A 1017 -1.38 -59.64 33.39
CA LEU A 1017 -1.76 -60.34 32.17
C LEU A 1017 -1.52 -61.84 32.32
N SER A 1018 -2.48 -62.66 31.92
CA SER A 1018 -2.34 -64.11 31.76
C SER A 1018 -2.76 -64.48 30.34
N ALA A 1019 -1.81 -64.88 29.51
CA ALA A 1019 -2.03 -65.26 28.11
C ALA A 1019 -0.95 -66.26 27.68
N ASP A 1020 -1.30 -67.21 26.81
CA ASP A 1020 -0.38 -68.23 26.27
C ASP A 1020 0.46 -68.99 27.35
N GLY A 1021 -0.17 -69.30 28.49
CA GLY A 1021 0.49 -70.00 29.61
C GLY A 1021 1.52 -69.16 30.39
N LYS A 1022 1.71 -67.89 30.03
CA LYS A 1022 2.63 -66.95 30.69
C LYS A 1022 1.84 -65.95 31.55
N GLN A 1023 2.49 -65.47 32.61
CA GLN A 1023 1.98 -64.38 33.43
C GLN A 1023 2.98 -63.23 33.45
N GLN A 1024 2.50 -62.02 33.22
CA GLN A 1024 3.26 -60.79 33.34
C GLN A 1024 2.53 -59.82 34.24
N THR A 1025 3.27 -59.07 35.05
CA THR A 1025 2.70 -58.13 36.02
C THR A 1025 3.38 -56.77 35.90
N MET A 1026 2.59 -55.71 36.00
CA MET A 1026 3.02 -54.31 35.93
C MET A 1026 2.48 -53.54 37.12
N LYS A 1027 3.33 -52.73 37.76
CA LYS A 1027 2.94 -51.85 38.87
C LYS A 1027 2.18 -50.63 38.33
N LEU A 1028 1.08 -50.27 38.98
CA LEU A 1028 0.30 -49.05 38.75
C LEU A 1028 0.28 -48.21 40.03
N MET A 1029 0.37 -46.88 39.91
CA MET A 1029 0.33 -45.96 41.04
C MET A 1029 -0.82 -44.95 40.86
N LEU A 1030 -1.82 -45.03 41.72
CA LEU A 1030 -2.94 -44.09 41.76
C LEU A 1030 -2.68 -43.02 42.84
N LEU A 1031 -2.68 -41.74 42.44
CA LEU A 1031 -2.51 -40.58 43.30
C LEU A 1031 -3.75 -39.69 43.18
N LYS A 1032 -4.69 -39.79 44.13
CA LYS A 1032 -5.78 -38.83 44.29
C LYS A 1032 -5.38 -37.67 45.19
#